data_AF-A0A5Q4BI28-F1
#
_entry.id   AF-A0A5Q4BI28-F1
#
_cell.length_a   1.000
_cell.length_b   1.000
_cell.length_c   1.000
_cell.angle_alpha   90.00
_cell.angle_beta   90.00
_cell.angle_gamma   90.00
#
_symmetry.space_group_name_H-M   'P 1'
#
loop_
_entity.id
_entity.type
_entity.pdbx_description
1 polymer ?
#
loop_
_entity_poly.entity_id
_entity_poly.type
_entity_poly.pdbx_seq_one_letter_code
_entity_poly.pdbx_strand_id
1 'polypeptide(L)'
;MGSVAARTYLAFQHNAKLHALKTVVTAVRPFADLEEPNRQLFKDGGDHDHVVVTEQTIFHPQGGGQPSDVGAMTGPSGASFAVASARMDAVREGQVLHFGRFTSSSTSSSTTTSTTTSTSKDATTTAALFAPGDEVDQAIDAEKRLLYSRLHTAGHVLGAAVRHLLEGEVEGFDELKASHFPDAASCEFQGLIDGAWKAPIQARLDGYIAAAMPVRVDFWDEDDFRRRGLERLIPDRTPAPPGGGKFRVVEVVGAEVYPCGGTHVDSTDLCGETVVKKISRSKGRSKVSYALKLTTPRLFLQVKAPSKVSLTLPYKVQFVLRRAKRDWVHRPCVVRWNPSLEAFGPSGLVVLRHATENDDGFEQLAIRHDGLPEPPEAEGRALTDGQTDFWFTLAPGGEARLDALLPERYHRVLQADGTYTLLYPGAELSFWDWGSDRDISCTEKTRQAAAEGQEGGQETRPSLVVPGGARASFTTQAEQPPWPGRGALEAKEGFHKANLEEWRWRREEARQEMRFHEETPPPRRPSERVPGSPALSVTLQCAPTVTRTQQVRVAVTVTYDGICGPEGDVKQATRPITFRSWAIMALGDDDPWRDGFRLYRRRGSDVDGPWEECEECEEDDGGHEGFRIYDGPDRPVHVASHEHFASLRPGESWTATTHLQSVIPADAAPGDVLSYGFRGAVVDWWDWGSAEDHAETVVMLPCWIADRVVDPADNEGRPRLVVPRAGPVDFRIVG
;
A
#
# COMPACT_ATOMS: atom_id res chain seq x y z
N MET A 1 -10.08 36.45 -34.64
CA MET A 1 -10.83 35.18 -34.75
C MET A 1 -10.52 34.40 -33.49
N GLY A 2 -11.52 34.02 -32.70
CA GLY A 2 -11.28 33.21 -31.50
C GLY A 2 -10.90 31.78 -31.91
N SER A 3 -9.89 31.20 -31.24
CA SER A 3 -9.56 29.79 -31.42
C SER A 3 -10.78 28.95 -31.01
N VAL A 4 -11.28 28.12 -31.92
CA VAL A 4 -12.31 27.13 -31.59
C VAL A 4 -11.62 26.07 -30.74
N ALA A 5 -11.94 26.03 -29.45
CA ALA A 5 -11.32 25.08 -28.53
C ALA A 5 -11.61 23.64 -29.00
N ALA A 6 -10.60 22.79 -29.02
CA ALA A 6 -10.72 21.41 -29.51
C ALA A 6 -11.76 20.62 -28.69
N ARG A 7 -12.56 19.78 -29.37
CA ARG A 7 -13.48 18.84 -28.73
C ARG A 7 -12.70 17.71 -28.05
N THR A 8 -13.20 17.23 -26.92
CA THR A 8 -12.65 16.05 -26.25
C THR A 8 -13.12 14.78 -26.98
N TYR A 9 -12.18 13.90 -27.34
CA TYR A 9 -12.48 12.58 -27.89
C TYR A 9 -12.96 11.62 -26.79
N LEU A 10 -14.12 11.00 -27.00
CA LEU A 10 -14.80 10.16 -26.01
C LEU A 10 -14.41 8.69 -26.18
N ALA A 11 -13.21 8.32 -25.73
CA ALA A 11 -12.64 6.98 -25.94
C ALA A 11 -13.56 5.84 -25.44
N PHE A 12 -14.29 6.07 -24.33
CA PHE A 12 -15.24 5.09 -23.77
C PHE A 12 -16.41 4.75 -24.70
N GLN A 13 -16.76 5.60 -25.68
CA GLN A 13 -17.83 5.34 -26.64
C GLN A 13 -17.44 4.29 -27.69
N HIS A 14 -16.14 4.21 -27.99
CA HIS A 14 -15.54 3.28 -28.95
C HIS A 14 -15.00 2.01 -28.29
N ASN A 15 -14.52 2.11 -27.03
CA ASN A 15 -14.13 0.95 -26.23
C ASN A 15 -14.54 1.13 -24.76
N ALA A 16 -15.70 0.56 -24.40
CA ALA A 16 -16.25 0.65 -23.04
C ALA A 16 -15.42 -0.11 -21.98
N LYS A 17 -14.51 -1.00 -22.40
CA LYS A 17 -13.65 -1.83 -21.54
C LYS A 17 -12.36 -1.13 -21.11
N LEU A 18 -12.10 0.08 -21.61
CA LEU A 18 -10.98 0.90 -21.13
C LEU A 18 -11.25 1.43 -19.72
N HIS A 19 -10.39 1.03 -18.79
CA HIS A 19 -10.36 1.54 -17.41
C HIS A 19 -9.17 2.47 -17.14
N ALA A 20 -8.18 2.51 -18.04
CA ALA A 20 -7.06 3.45 -18.01
C ALA A 20 -6.78 4.00 -19.43
N LEU A 21 -6.25 5.23 -19.52
CA LEU A 21 -5.90 5.91 -20.77
C LEU A 21 -4.86 7.03 -20.53
N LYS A 22 -3.73 6.98 -21.24
CA LYS A 22 -2.78 8.11 -21.33
C LYS A 22 -3.34 9.18 -22.28
N THR A 23 -3.31 10.45 -21.89
CA THR A 23 -3.91 11.57 -22.65
C THR A 23 -3.21 12.89 -22.31
N VAL A 24 -3.42 13.94 -23.10
CA VAL A 24 -2.83 15.28 -22.88
C VAL A 24 -3.83 16.22 -22.21
N VAL A 25 -3.38 16.98 -21.21
CA VAL A 25 -4.14 18.07 -20.57
C VAL A 25 -4.21 19.27 -21.50
N THR A 26 -5.41 19.76 -21.81
CA THR A 26 -5.63 20.95 -22.65
C THR A 26 -5.94 22.21 -21.84
N ALA A 27 -6.49 22.06 -20.63
CA ALA A 27 -6.72 23.15 -19.69
C ALA A 27 -6.86 22.67 -18.25
N VAL A 28 -6.39 23.49 -17.30
CA VAL A 28 -6.75 23.41 -15.88
C VAL A 28 -7.34 24.75 -15.47
N ARG A 29 -8.47 24.72 -14.77
CA ARG A 29 -9.20 25.92 -14.33
C ARG A 29 -9.66 25.76 -12.88
N PRO A 30 -9.38 26.72 -11.97
CA PRO A 30 -10.04 26.78 -10.66
C PRO A 30 -11.57 26.86 -10.82
N PHE A 31 -12.33 26.29 -9.89
CA PHE A 31 -13.79 26.31 -9.93
C PHE A 31 -14.37 27.74 -9.92
N ALA A 32 -13.73 28.66 -9.19
CA ALA A 32 -14.12 30.07 -9.15
C ALA A 32 -14.08 30.74 -10.53
N ASP A 33 -13.11 30.37 -11.37
CA ASP A 33 -12.86 30.95 -12.70
C ASP A 33 -13.74 30.35 -13.82
N LEU A 34 -14.57 29.36 -13.49
CA LEU A 34 -15.52 28.79 -14.44
C LEU A 34 -16.65 29.77 -14.76
N GLU A 35 -17.15 29.68 -15.98
CA GLU A 35 -18.33 30.41 -16.41
C GLU A 35 -19.56 29.99 -15.58
N GLU A 36 -20.48 30.91 -15.32
CA GLU A 36 -21.66 30.65 -14.50
C GLU A 36 -22.47 29.40 -14.92
N PRO A 37 -22.73 29.14 -16.23
CA PRO A 37 -23.38 27.89 -16.65
C PRO A 37 -22.59 26.63 -16.28
N ASN A 38 -21.26 26.69 -16.28
CA ASN A 38 -20.39 25.58 -15.90
C ASN A 38 -20.33 25.39 -14.38
N ARG A 39 -20.36 26.46 -13.58
CA ARG A 39 -20.46 26.36 -12.12
C ARG A 39 -21.75 25.66 -11.68
N GLN A 40 -22.86 25.95 -12.33
CA GLN A 40 -24.16 25.33 -12.03
C GLN A 40 -24.22 23.80 -12.27
N LEU A 41 -23.27 23.22 -13.03
CA LEU A 41 -23.14 21.77 -13.22
C LEU A 41 -22.59 21.05 -11.97
N PHE A 42 -21.90 21.77 -11.09
CA PHE A 42 -21.17 21.26 -9.93
C PHE A 42 -21.61 21.99 -8.65
N LYS A 43 -22.80 21.62 -8.13
CA LYS A 43 -23.48 22.32 -7.02
C LYS A 43 -22.69 22.35 -5.70
N ASP A 44 -21.74 21.45 -5.53
CA ASP A 44 -20.96 21.26 -4.30
C ASP A 44 -19.52 21.82 -4.41
N GLY A 45 -19.23 22.64 -5.44
CA GLY A 45 -17.89 23.19 -5.67
C GLY A 45 -17.54 24.38 -4.77
N GLY A 46 -16.26 24.43 -4.36
CA GLY A 46 -15.68 25.53 -3.60
C GLY A 46 -14.25 25.86 -4.02
N ASP A 47 -13.58 26.72 -3.24
CA ASP A 47 -12.34 27.40 -3.61
C ASP A 47 -11.12 26.49 -3.87
N HIS A 48 -11.18 25.22 -3.42
CA HIS A 48 -10.13 24.22 -3.64
C HIS A 48 -10.42 23.27 -4.82
N ASP A 49 -11.61 23.36 -5.41
CA ASP A 49 -12.01 22.52 -6.53
C ASP A 49 -11.50 23.09 -7.87
N HIS A 50 -11.17 22.19 -8.78
CA HIS A 50 -10.65 22.52 -10.11
C HIS A 50 -11.38 21.70 -11.17
N VAL A 51 -11.29 22.15 -12.41
CA VAL A 51 -11.69 21.43 -13.61
C VAL A 51 -10.49 21.22 -14.51
N VAL A 52 -10.24 19.96 -14.86
CA VAL A 52 -9.26 19.55 -15.87
C VAL A 52 -9.99 19.19 -17.17
N VAL A 53 -9.46 19.62 -18.30
CA VAL A 53 -9.92 19.26 -19.66
C VAL A 53 -8.76 18.55 -20.36
N THR A 54 -9.07 17.50 -21.10
CA THR A 54 -8.08 16.67 -21.82
C THR A 54 -8.48 16.50 -23.29
N GLU A 55 -7.51 16.15 -24.15
CA GLU A 55 -7.75 15.87 -25.57
C GLU A 55 -8.64 14.64 -25.76
N GLN A 56 -8.35 13.57 -25.01
CA GLN A 56 -9.13 12.34 -24.98
C GLN A 56 -9.56 12.05 -23.53
N THR A 57 -10.70 11.37 -23.36
CA THR A 57 -11.13 10.89 -22.04
C THR A 57 -11.78 9.52 -22.07
N ILE A 58 -11.46 8.72 -21.05
CA ILE A 58 -12.23 7.51 -20.70
C ILE A 58 -13.37 7.80 -19.73
N PHE A 59 -13.44 8.96 -19.08
CA PHE A 59 -14.52 9.26 -18.13
C PHE A 59 -15.85 9.51 -18.86
N HIS A 60 -16.92 8.77 -18.52
CA HIS A 60 -18.27 9.07 -18.97
C HIS A 60 -18.76 10.35 -18.26
N PRO A 61 -19.04 11.45 -18.98
CA PRO A 61 -19.70 12.62 -18.41
C PRO A 61 -21.17 12.29 -18.13
N GLN A 62 -21.73 12.81 -17.04
CA GLN A 62 -23.12 12.52 -16.68
C GLN A 62 -24.09 12.97 -17.79
N GLY A 63 -24.90 12.04 -18.29
CA GLY A 63 -25.78 12.22 -19.44
C GLY A 63 -26.62 10.96 -19.66
N GLY A 64 -27.67 11.04 -20.49
CA GLY A 64 -28.53 9.89 -20.82
C GLY A 64 -29.17 9.19 -19.61
N GLY A 65 -29.37 9.89 -18.49
CA GLY A 65 -29.84 9.30 -17.23
C GLY A 65 -28.78 8.51 -16.44
N GLN A 66 -27.58 8.30 -16.98
CA GLN A 66 -26.46 7.62 -16.32
C GLN A 66 -25.61 8.61 -15.51
N PRO A 67 -25.14 8.25 -14.28
CA PRO A 67 -24.17 9.03 -13.53
C PRO A 67 -22.84 9.25 -14.28
N SER A 68 -22.06 10.24 -13.87
CA SER A 68 -20.67 10.34 -14.33
C SER A 68 -19.79 9.31 -13.65
N ASP A 69 -18.72 8.88 -14.33
CA ASP A 69 -17.64 8.18 -13.64
C ASP A 69 -16.88 9.12 -12.69
N VAL A 70 -16.06 8.49 -11.85
CA VAL A 70 -15.11 9.10 -10.92
C VAL A 70 -13.80 8.31 -11.01
N GLY A 71 -12.71 8.84 -10.46
CA GLY A 71 -11.40 8.19 -10.56
C GLY A 71 -10.27 9.15 -10.25
N ALA A 72 -9.12 8.94 -10.89
CA ALA A 72 -7.96 9.80 -10.77
C ALA A 72 -7.33 10.09 -12.15
N MET A 73 -6.54 11.18 -12.19
CA MET A 73 -5.53 11.40 -13.22
C MET A 73 -4.19 11.55 -12.51
N THR A 74 -3.14 10.90 -13.02
CA THR A 74 -1.77 11.03 -12.50
C THR A 74 -0.89 11.62 -13.60
N GLY A 75 -0.19 12.70 -13.28
CA GLY A 75 0.69 13.41 -14.21
C GLY A 75 2.17 13.32 -13.83
N PRO A 76 3.02 14.15 -14.47
CA PRO A 76 4.45 14.18 -14.21
C PRO A 76 4.76 14.50 -12.75
N SER A 77 5.93 14.07 -12.28
CA SER A 77 6.43 14.33 -10.92
C SER A 77 5.51 13.88 -9.78
N GLY A 78 4.60 12.93 -10.02
CA GLY A 78 3.69 12.39 -9.01
C GLY A 78 2.47 13.28 -8.69
N ALA A 79 2.23 14.34 -9.46
CA ALA A 79 1.02 15.15 -9.34
C ALA A 79 -0.22 14.26 -9.60
N SER A 80 -1.23 14.35 -8.72
CA SER A 80 -2.43 13.51 -8.79
C SER A 80 -3.69 14.35 -8.58
N PHE A 81 -4.72 14.07 -9.38
CA PHE A 81 -5.99 14.75 -9.39
C PHE A 81 -7.15 13.76 -9.23
N ALA A 82 -7.86 13.84 -8.11
CA ALA A 82 -9.01 13.00 -7.83
C ALA A 82 -10.26 13.57 -8.53
N VAL A 83 -10.71 12.90 -9.60
CA VAL A 83 -11.89 13.26 -10.38
C VAL A 83 -13.15 12.83 -9.62
N ALA A 84 -13.88 13.81 -9.08
CA ALA A 84 -15.11 13.61 -8.32
C ALA A 84 -16.35 13.52 -9.22
N SER A 85 -16.35 14.16 -10.40
CA SER A 85 -17.38 13.98 -11.42
C SER A 85 -16.95 14.49 -12.80
N ALA A 86 -17.63 14.05 -13.85
CA ALA A 86 -17.44 14.55 -15.21
C ALA A 86 -18.74 15.11 -15.81
N ARG A 87 -18.66 16.18 -16.61
CA ARG A 87 -19.78 16.85 -17.29
C ARG A 87 -19.36 17.32 -18.69
N MET A 88 -20.33 17.51 -19.59
CA MET A 88 -20.10 18.28 -20.81
C MET A 88 -19.99 19.78 -20.45
N ASP A 89 -19.07 20.52 -21.06
CA ASP A 89 -18.98 21.99 -20.92
C ASP A 89 -20.25 22.63 -21.52
N ALA A 90 -20.93 23.47 -20.74
CA ALA A 90 -22.18 24.13 -21.12
C ALA A 90 -21.97 25.40 -21.99
N VAL A 91 -20.71 25.80 -22.20
CA VAL A 91 -20.31 27.00 -22.95
C VAL A 91 -19.46 26.63 -24.17
N ARG A 92 -18.57 25.63 -24.06
CA ARG A 92 -17.70 25.14 -25.15
C ARG A 92 -18.22 23.80 -25.67
N GLU A 93 -18.83 23.82 -26.86
CA GLU A 93 -19.48 22.62 -27.40
C GLU A 93 -18.51 21.45 -27.61
N GLY A 94 -18.76 20.33 -26.90
CA GLY A 94 -18.02 19.09 -27.07
C GLY A 94 -16.75 18.93 -26.23
N GLN A 95 -16.53 19.77 -25.22
CA GLN A 95 -15.49 19.51 -24.20
C GLN A 95 -16.05 18.74 -23.00
N VAL A 96 -15.21 17.91 -22.36
CA VAL A 96 -15.53 17.25 -21.09
C VAL A 96 -14.76 17.92 -19.95
N LEU A 97 -15.52 18.34 -18.93
CA LEU A 97 -15.03 18.95 -17.71
C LEU A 97 -14.89 17.88 -16.62
N HIS A 98 -13.66 17.59 -16.20
CA HIS A 98 -13.35 16.67 -15.11
C HIS A 98 -13.18 17.49 -13.82
N PHE A 99 -14.22 17.49 -13.00
CA PHE A 99 -14.26 18.26 -11.76
C PHE A 99 -13.74 17.44 -10.58
N GLY A 100 -12.91 18.04 -9.74
CA GLY A 100 -12.19 17.33 -8.69
C GLY A 100 -11.17 18.18 -7.94
N ARG A 101 -10.26 17.52 -7.21
CA ARG A 101 -9.22 18.17 -6.39
C ARG A 101 -7.85 17.54 -6.62
N PHE A 102 -6.80 18.36 -6.59
CA PHE A 102 -5.43 17.87 -6.52
C PHE A 102 -5.16 17.27 -5.14
N THR A 103 -4.57 16.08 -5.13
CA THR A 103 -4.16 15.38 -3.90
C THR A 103 -2.68 15.62 -3.68
N SER A 104 -2.33 16.28 -2.57
CA SER A 104 -0.91 16.43 -2.20
C SER A 104 -0.28 15.08 -1.90
N SER A 105 0.89 14.81 -2.46
CA SER A 105 1.72 13.65 -2.11
C SER A 105 2.39 13.89 -0.75
N SER A 106 1.65 13.68 0.33
CA SER A 106 2.17 13.78 1.70
C SER A 106 3.03 12.56 2.05
N THR A 107 4.25 12.52 1.50
CA THR A 107 5.33 11.68 2.02
C THR A 107 5.96 12.37 3.23
N SER A 108 5.39 12.18 4.42
CA SER A 108 6.12 12.36 5.68
C SER A 108 5.38 11.73 6.86
N SER A 109 6.16 11.01 7.65
CA SER A 109 5.90 10.58 9.03
C SER A 109 5.64 11.76 9.99
N SER A 110 5.37 11.42 11.24
CA SER A 110 5.17 12.35 12.36
C SER A 110 6.45 13.05 12.84
N THR A 111 6.23 14.02 13.74
CA THR A 111 7.14 14.54 14.78
C THR A 111 7.67 15.97 14.56
N THR A 112 7.66 16.73 15.66
CA THR A 112 7.61 18.21 15.74
C THR A 112 8.96 18.85 16.11
N THR A 113 9.04 20.20 15.97
CA THR A 113 9.96 21.20 16.59
C THR A 113 10.89 21.89 15.55
N SER A 114 11.18 23.19 15.55
CA SER A 114 11.09 24.22 16.62
C SER A 114 10.64 25.66 16.19
N THR A 115 10.20 26.41 17.20
CA THR A 115 10.49 27.83 17.54
C THR A 115 10.48 28.99 16.50
N THR A 116 9.62 29.97 16.81
CA THR A 116 9.64 31.44 16.51
C THR A 116 11.04 32.10 16.39
N THR A 117 11.31 33.15 15.60
CA THR A 117 10.44 34.19 14.99
C THR A 117 11.13 34.81 13.77
N SER A 118 10.46 34.90 12.62
CA SER A 118 10.70 35.99 11.66
C SER A 118 9.48 36.19 10.75
N THR A 119 9.16 37.44 10.44
CA THR A 119 7.97 37.81 9.68
C THR A 119 8.15 37.60 8.18
N SER A 120 7.50 36.56 7.64
CA SER A 120 7.10 36.51 6.23
C SER A 120 5.70 35.90 6.12
N LYS A 121 4.79 36.62 5.45
CA LYS A 121 3.51 36.06 4.99
C LYS A 121 3.73 35.22 3.73
N ASP A 122 2.75 34.37 3.45
CA ASP A 122 2.52 33.69 2.17
C ASP A 122 3.58 32.66 1.74
N ALA A 123 3.41 31.44 2.26
CA ALA A 123 3.91 30.21 1.65
C ALA A 123 2.82 29.12 1.76
N THR A 124 1.69 29.32 1.07
CA THR A 124 0.70 28.26 0.87
C THR A 124 1.37 27.19 0.00
N THR A 125 1.65 26.00 0.57
CA THR A 125 2.22 24.88 -0.19
C THR A 125 1.27 24.46 -1.30
N THR A 126 1.46 25.00 -2.50
CA THR A 126 0.63 24.74 -3.67
C THR A 126 0.90 23.31 -4.11
N ALA A 127 -0.11 22.43 -4.03
CA ALA A 127 -0.02 21.12 -4.66
C ALA A 127 0.29 21.31 -6.15
N ALA A 128 1.23 20.53 -6.69
CA ALA A 128 1.64 20.64 -8.09
C ALA A 128 0.42 20.42 -9.00
N LEU A 129 -0.01 21.50 -9.67
CA LEU A 129 -1.10 21.49 -10.64
C LEU A 129 -0.55 21.00 -11.99
N PHE A 130 -1.39 20.33 -12.79
CA PHE A 130 -1.04 20.06 -14.19
C PHE A 130 -1.01 21.36 -15.00
N ALA A 131 -0.15 21.42 -16.01
CA ALA A 131 -0.11 22.45 -17.04
C ALA A 131 -0.77 21.96 -18.35
N PRO A 132 -1.30 22.86 -19.19
CA PRO A 132 -1.66 22.52 -20.57
C PRO A 132 -0.43 22.01 -21.34
N GLY A 133 -0.55 20.82 -21.93
CA GLY A 133 0.55 20.09 -22.57
C GLY A 133 1.09 18.90 -21.76
N ASP A 134 0.76 18.77 -20.48
CA ASP A 134 1.19 17.62 -19.67
C ASP A 134 0.49 16.33 -20.12
N GLU A 135 1.26 15.24 -20.23
CA GLU A 135 0.71 13.89 -20.35
C GLU A 135 0.24 13.38 -18.98
N VAL A 136 -0.98 12.84 -18.93
CA VAL A 136 -1.57 12.26 -17.72
C VAL A 136 -2.18 10.89 -17.99
N ASP A 137 -1.98 9.96 -17.06
CA ASP A 137 -2.67 8.68 -17.01
C ASP A 137 -4.01 8.83 -16.29
N GLN A 138 -5.10 8.72 -17.05
CA GLN A 138 -6.44 8.60 -16.50
C GLN A 138 -6.66 7.17 -15.98
N ALA A 139 -7.28 7.03 -14.81
CA ALA A 139 -7.79 5.77 -14.29
C ALA A 139 -9.17 5.95 -13.65
N ILE A 140 -10.18 5.23 -14.13
CA ILE A 140 -11.54 5.31 -13.58
C ILE A 140 -11.79 4.27 -12.48
N ASP A 141 -12.78 4.57 -11.64
CA ASP A 141 -13.43 3.63 -10.74
C ASP A 141 -14.20 2.59 -11.56
N ALA A 142 -13.49 1.54 -12.01
CA ALA A 142 -14.00 0.46 -12.86
C ALA A 142 -15.21 -0.26 -12.24
N GLU A 143 -15.26 -0.31 -10.90
CA GLU A 143 -16.37 -0.78 -10.10
C GLU A 143 -17.68 0.00 -10.36
N LYS A 144 -17.63 1.33 -10.24
CA LYS A 144 -18.77 2.22 -10.51
C LYS A 144 -19.13 2.20 -11.99
N ARG A 145 -18.14 2.23 -12.88
CA ARG A 145 -18.35 2.07 -14.33
C ARG A 145 -19.17 0.82 -14.64
N LEU A 146 -18.78 -0.33 -14.10
CA LEU A 146 -19.49 -1.59 -14.33
C LEU A 146 -20.92 -1.54 -13.78
N LEU A 147 -21.10 -1.03 -12.56
CA LEU A 147 -22.44 -0.88 -11.96
C LEU A 147 -23.34 0.05 -12.79
N TYR A 148 -22.84 1.19 -13.25
CA TYR A 148 -23.59 2.13 -14.09
C TYR A 148 -23.91 1.52 -15.44
N SER A 149 -22.99 0.76 -16.04
CA SER A 149 -23.21 0.04 -17.31
C SER A 149 -24.28 -1.05 -17.19
N ARG A 150 -24.29 -1.79 -16.07
CA ARG A 150 -25.34 -2.76 -15.74
C ARG A 150 -26.69 -2.10 -15.54
N LEU A 151 -26.74 -0.99 -14.78
CA LEU A 151 -27.98 -0.24 -14.54
C LEU A 151 -28.55 0.37 -15.83
N HIS A 152 -27.70 0.89 -16.72
CA HIS A 152 -28.11 1.45 -18.00
C HIS A 152 -28.64 0.35 -18.94
N THR A 153 -27.91 -0.75 -19.08
CA THR A 153 -28.33 -1.89 -19.91
C THR A 153 -29.65 -2.49 -19.39
N ALA A 154 -29.78 -2.72 -18.08
CA ALA A 154 -31.04 -3.14 -17.47
C ALA A 154 -32.20 -2.15 -17.70
N GLY A 155 -31.89 -0.86 -17.85
CA GLY A 155 -32.86 0.18 -18.23
C GLY A 155 -33.38 0.01 -19.66
N HIS A 156 -32.51 -0.30 -20.63
CA HIS A 156 -32.92 -0.62 -22.00
C HIS A 156 -33.67 -1.96 -22.07
N VAL A 157 -33.23 -2.99 -21.35
CA VAL A 157 -33.93 -4.28 -21.31
C VAL A 157 -35.34 -4.11 -20.71
N LEU A 158 -35.48 -3.28 -19.66
CA LEU A 158 -36.78 -2.90 -19.12
C LEU A 158 -37.61 -2.08 -20.12
N GLY A 159 -37.00 -1.10 -20.80
CA GLY A 159 -37.67 -0.29 -21.84
C GLY A 159 -38.29 -1.16 -22.93
N ALA A 160 -37.47 -2.04 -23.53
CA ALA A 160 -37.89 -3.01 -24.53
C ALA A 160 -38.94 -3.99 -23.99
N ALA A 161 -38.81 -4.48 -22.75
CA ALA A 161 -39.79 -5.36 -22.14
C ALA A 161 -41.16 -4.68 -21.94
N VAL A 162 -41.16 -3.39 -21.58
CA VAL A 162 -42.40 -2.60 -21.43
C VAL A 162 -42.99 -2.25 -22.80
N ARG A 163 -42.20 -1.77 -23.78
CA ARG A 163 -42.68 -1.46 -25.14
C ARG A 163 -43.31 -2.69 -25.79
N HIS A 164 -42.61 -3.82 -25.81
CA HIS A 164 -43.07 -5.05 -26.48
C HIS A 164 -44.30 -5.69 -25.80
N LEU A 165 -44.64 -5.28 -24.57
CA LEU A 165 -45.88 -5.69 -23.90
C LEU A 165 -47.02 -4.68 -24.09
N LEU A 166 -46.74 -3.38 -24.10
CA LEU A 166 -47.74 -2.34 -23.84
C LEU A 166 -47.98 -1.34 -24.98
N GLU A 167 -47.16 -1.32 -26.03
CA GLU A 167 -47.28 -0.35 -27.13
C GLU A 167 -48.64 -0.43 -27.86
N GLY A 168 -49.25 -1.63 -27.93
CA GLY A 168 -50.61 -1.83 -28.43
C GLY A 168 -51.73 -1.77 -27.37
N GLU A 169 -51.39 -1.81 -26.08
CA GLU A 169 -52.35 -1.93 -24.97
C GLU A 169 -52.60 -0.59 -24.25
N VAL A 170 -51.70 0.38 -24.40
CA VAL A 170 -51.77 1.69 -23.73
C VAL A 170 -51.89 2.80 -24.77
N GLU A 171 -52.99 3.54 -24.72
CA GLU A 171 -53.24 4.66 -25.64
C GLU A 171 -52.14 5.73 -25.55
N GLY A 172 -51.55 6.08 -26.69
CA GLY A 172 -50.47 7.06 -26.78
C GLY A 172 -49.17 6.64 -26.10
N PHE A 173 -48.91 5.34 -25.97
CA PHE A 173 -47.68 4.81 -25.40
C PHE A 173 -46.43 5.28 -26.17
N ASP A 174 -45.42 5.75 -25.43
CA ASP A 174 -44.05 5.89 -25.92
C ASP A 174 -43.05 5.92 -24.75
N GLU A 175 -41.77 5.71 -25.02
CA GLU A 175 -40.67 5.91 -24.08
C GLU A 175 -40.27 7.39 -24.02
N LEU A 176 -40.12 7.94 -22.81
CA LEU A 176 -39.82 9.37 -22.63
C LEU A 176 -38.39 9.61 -22.14
N LYS A 177 -38.08 9.17 -20.93
CA LYS A 177 -36.76 9.39 -20.31
C LYS A 177 -36.47 8.34 -19.26
N ALA A 178 -35.19 8.06 -19.06
CA ALA A 178 -34.74 7.14 -18.03
C ALA A 178 -33.80 7.80 -17.02
N SER A 179 -33.64 7.12 -15.89
CA SER A 179 -32.67 7.40 -14.84
C SER A 179 -32.05 6.07 -14.46
N HIS A 180 -30.71 6.01 -14.47
CA HIS A 180 -29.91 4.82 -14.19
C HIS A 180 -29.03 5.01 -12.94
N PHE A 181 -29.38 6.00 -12.10
CA PHE A 181 -28.79 6.20 -10.78
C PHE A 181 -29.18 5.03 -9.86
N PRO A 182 -28.25 4.41 -9.10
CA PRO A 182 -28.52 3.20 -8.31
C PRO A 182 -29.77 3.25 -7.42
N ASP A 183 -29.98 4.38 -6.73
CA ASP A 183 -31.09 4.55 -5.79
C ASP A 183 -32.37 5.15 -6.43
N ALA A 184 -32.30 5.54 -7.72
CA ALA A 184 -33.38 6.18 -8.47
C ALA A 184 -33.61 5.57 -9.86
N ALA A 185 -33.24 4.30 -10.05
CA ALA A 185 -33.31 3.59 -11.32
C ALA A 185 -34.77 3.43 -11.79
N SER A 186 -35.07 3.95 -12.99
CA SER A 186 -36.43 3.99 -13.53
C SER A 186 -36.52 4.44 -14.99
N CYS A 187 -37.54 3.94 -15.70
CA CYS A 187 -37.93 4.43 -17.03
C CYS A 187 -39.31 5.12 -16.94
N GLU A 188 -39.47 6.26 -17.60
CA GLU A 188 -40.71 7.05 -17.73
C GLU A 188 -41.29 6.86 -19.13
N PHE A 189 -42.58 6.55 -19.18
CA PHE A 189 -43.36 6.26 -20.38
C PHE A 189 -44.56 7.19 -20.46
N GLN A 190 -44.97 7.55 -21.67
CA GLN A 190 -46.25 8.20 -21.94
C GLN A 190 -47.38 7.17 -21.78
N GLY A 191 -48.54 7.60 -21.27
CA GLY A 191 -49.68 6.72 -20.98
C GLY A 191 -49.72 6.21 -19.53
N LEU A 192 -50.82 5.53 -19.18
CA LEU A 192 -51.14 5.10 -17.81
C LEU A 192 -51.08 3.57 -17.66
N ILE A 193 -49.87 3.05 -17.43
CA ILE A 193 -49.59 1.64 -17.15
C ILE A 193 -50.20 1.26 -15.78
N ASP A 194 -51.13 0.32 -15.77
CA ASP A 194 -51.71 -0.18 -14.53
C ASP A 194 -50.72 -1.03 -13.69
N GLY A 195 -50.93 -1.06 -12.36
CA GLY A 195 -50.13 -1.85 -11.44
C GLY A 195 -50.19 -3.36 -11.71
N ALA A 196 -51.27 -3.88 -12.31
CA ALA A 196 -51.39 -5.28 -12.71
C ALA A 196 -50.28 -5.72 -13.69
N TRP A 197 -49.80 -4.81 -14.54
CA TRP A 197 -48.70 -5.08 -15.48
C TRP A 197 -47.34 -5.30 -14.82
N LYS A 198 -47.18 -5.02 -13.51
CA LYS A 198 -45.90 -5.23 -12.81
C LYS A 198 -45.37 -6.66 -12.95
N ALA A 199 -46.24 -7.68 -12.79
CA ALA A 199 -45.81 -9.08 -12.88
C ALA A 199 -45.52 -9.53 -14.32
N PRO A 200 -46.36 -9.22 -15.34
CA PRO A 200 -45.99 -9.43 -16.75
C PRO A 200 -44.69 -8.74 -17.18
N ILE A 201 -44.47 -7.47 -16.77
CA ILE A 201 -43.22 -6.75 -17.08
C ILE A 201 -42.01 -7.43 -16.43
N GLN A 202 -42.12 -7.87 -15.17
CA GLN A 202 -41.08 -8.65 -14.50
C GLN A 202 -40.76 -9.95 -15.27
N ALA A 203 -41.78 -10.75 -15.59
CA ALA A 203 -41.58 -12.01 -16.31
C ALA A 203 -40.96 -11.83 -17.70
N ARG A 204 -41.29 -10.73 -18.42
CA ARG A 204 -40.69 -10.41 -19.72
C ARG A 204 -39.25 -9.93 -19.59
N LEU A 205 -38.97 -9.10 -18.59
CA LEU A 205 -37.61 -8.66 -18.21
C LEU A 205 -36.72 -9.85 -17.85
N ASP A 206 -37.21 -10.76 -17.01
CA ASP A 206 -36.47 -11.97 -16.62
C ASP A 206 -36.19 -12.87 -17.83
N GLY A 207 -37.16 -13.04 -18.73
CA GLY A 207 -36.97 -13.76 -19.99
C GLY A 207 -35.90 -13.14 -20.89
N TYR A 208 -35.80 -11.80 -20.97
CA TYR A 208 -34.76 -11.11 -21.73
C TYR A 208 -33.38 -11.20 -21.07
N ILE A 209 -33.29 -11.20 -19.74
CA ILE A 209 -32.03 -11.40 -19.01
C ILE A 209 -31.55 -12.86 -19.18
N ALA A 210 -32.44 -13.83 -19.01
CA ALA A 210 -32.14 -15.26 -19.18
C ALA A 210 -31.76 -15.65 -20.62
N ALA A 211 -32.18 -14.86 -21.62
CA ALA A 211 -31.82 -15.08 -23.02
C ALA A 211 -30.37 -14.66 -23.39
N ALA A 212 -29.62 -14.02 -22.48
CA ALA A 212 -28.23 -13.60 -22.68
C ALA A 212 -28.00 -12.87 -24.02
N MET A 213 -28.93 -11.98 -24.39
CA MET A 213 -28.94 -11.31 -25.69
C MET A 213 -27.72 -10.39 -25.83
N PRO A 214 -26.94 -10.48 -26.92
CA PRO A 214 -25.79 -9.60 -27.15
C PRO A 214 -26.18 -8.13 -27.22
N VAL A 215 -25.35 -7.26 -26.65
CA VAL A 215 -25.47 -5.80 -26.77
C VAL A 215 -24.37 -5.31 -27.70
N ARG A 216 -24.75 -4.66 -28.80
CA ARG A 216 -23.83 -4.17 -29.84
C ARG A 216 -23.84 -2.66 -29.90
N VAL A 217 -22.69 -2.08 -30.25
CA VAL A 217 -22.52 -0.65 -30.51
C VAL A 217 -22.21 -0.47 -31.99
N ASP A 218 -22.90 0.46 -32.63
CA ASP A 218 -22.69 0.86 -34.02
C ASP A 218 -22.83 2.39 -34.15
N PHE A 219 -22.49 2.94 -35.31
CA PHE A 219 -22.59 4.37 -35.60
C PHE A 219 -23.39 4.58 -36.89
N TRP A 220 -24.55 5.22 -36.78
CA TRP A 220 -25.54 5.35 -37.86
C TRP A 220 -25.77 6.80 -38.29
N ASP A 221 -25.94 7.02 -39.59
CA ASP A 221 -26.52 8.26 -40.13
C ASP A 221 -28.05 8.16 -40.24
N GLU A 222 -28.74 9.22 -40.66
CA GLU A 222 -30.20 9.17 -40.81
C GLU A 222 -30.69 8.17 -41.86
N ASP A 223 -29.88 7.91 -42.88
CA ASP A 223 -30.26 6.96 -43.92
C ASP A 223 -30.06 5.52 -43.44
N ASP A 224 -29.13 5.26 -42.51
CA ASP A 224 -29.06 4.00 -41.74
C ASP A 224 -30.35 3.76 -40.94
N PHE A 225 -30.90 4.78 -40.26
CA PHE A 225 -32.19 4.66 -39.55
C PHE A 225 -33.36 4.40 -40.52
N ARG A 226 -33.45 5.16 -41.62
CA ARG A 226 -34.51 4.98 -42.66
C ARG A 226 -34.44 3.60 -43.31
N ARG A 227 -33.24 3.13 -43.68
CA ARG A 227 -33.03 1.78 -44.26
C ARG A 227 -33.50 0.65 -43.33
N ARG A 228 -33.61 0.91 -42.03
CA ARG A 228 -34.01 -0.07 -41.01
C ARG A 228 -35.45 0.12 -40.51
N GLY A 229 -36.20 1.10 -41.02
CA GLY A 229 -37.56 1.41 -40.57
C GLY A 229 -37.62 1.94 -39.14
N LEU A 230 -36.57 2.64 -38.71
CA LEU A 230 -36.39 3.18 -37.34
C LEU A 230 -36.40 4.70 -37.33
N GLU A 231 -37.18 5.34 -38.22
CA GLU A 231 -37.27 6.80 -38.34
C GLU A 231 -37.70 7.49 -37.04
N ARG A 232 -38.51 6.81 -36.20
CA ARG A 232 -38.90 7.29 -34.86
C ARG A 232 -37.71 7.49 -33.89
N LEU A 233 -36.56 6.89 -34.17
CA LEU A 233 -35.36 6.95 -33.34
C LEU A 233 -34.32 7.98 -33.84
N ILE A 234 -34.61 8.72 -34.92
CA ILE A 234 -33.71 9.78 -35.41
C ILE A 234 -33.69 10.92 -34.37
N PRO A 235 -32.54 11.24 -33.74
CA PRO A 235 -32.49 12.29 -32.71
C PRO A 235 -32.71 13.69 -33.29
N ASP A 236 -33.47 14.54 -32.59
CA ASP A 236 -33.68 15.94 -32.97
C ASP A 236 -32.34 16.69 -33.10
N ARG A 237 -32.05 17.19 -34.31
CA ARG A 237 -30.77 17.82 -34.67
C ARG A 237 -30.60 19.24 -34.11
N THR A 238 -30.37 19.40 -32.79
CA THR A 238 -29.94 20.70 -32.26
C THR A 238 -29.06 20.62 -31.01
N PRO A 239 -27.74 20.93 -31.10
CA PRO A 239 -26.92 21.05 -32.33
C PRO A 239 -26.68 19.68 -32.98
N ALA A 240 -26.54 19.65 -34.31
CA ALA A 240 -25.98 18.49 -34.99
C ALA A 240 -24.49 18.32 -34.65
N PRO A 241 -23.94 17.10 -34.56
CA PRO A 241 -22.51 16.89 -34.32
C PRO A 241 -21.67 17.60 -35.42
N PRO A 242 -20.75 18.51 -35.04
CA PRO A 242 -19.95 19.25 -36.02
C PRO A 242 -19.19 18.32 -36.97
N GLY A 243 -19.31 18.58 -38.27
CA GLY A 243 -18.70 17.77 -39.33
C GLY A 243 -19.57 16.65 -39.91
N GLY A 244 -20.85 16.54 -39.52
CA GLY A 244 -21.75 15.52 -40.09
C GLY A 244 -21.53 14.12 -39.50
N GLY A 245 -21.15 14.06 -38.22
CA GLY A 245 -20.88 12.81 -37.51
C GLY A 245 -22.11 11.90 -37.38
N LYS A 246 -21.87 10.60 -37.36
CA LYS A 246 -22.88 9.57 -37.12
C LYS A 246 -23.32 9.53 -35.65
N PHE A 247 -24.57 9.15 -35.40
CA PHE A 247 -25.11 8.91 -34.06
C PHE A 247 -24.62 7.57 -33.52
N ARG A 248 -24.23 7.51 -32.25
CA ARG A 248 -23.95 6.24 -31.57
C ARG A 248 -25.25 5.50 -31.27
N VAL A 249 -25.32 4.26 -31.71
CA VAL A 249 -26.49 3.38 -31.57
C VAL A 249 -26.10 2.15 -30.77
N VAL A 250 -27.01 1.71 -29.91
CA VAL A 250 -26.88 0.51 -29.08
C VAL A 250 -28.03 -0.42 -29.42
N GLU A 251 -27.71 -1.60 -29.93
CA GLU A 251 -28.66 -2.66 -30.27
C GLU A 251 -28.61 -3.74 -29.18
N VAL A 252 -29.75 -3.99 -28.52
CA VAL A 252 -29.95 -5.22 -27.75
C VAL A 252 -30.51 -6.25 -28.73
N VAL A 253 -29.65 -7.15 -29.21
CA VAL A 253 -29.92 -8.01 -30.37
C VAL A 253 -31.13 -8.91 -30.11
N GLY A 254 -32.17 -8.80 -30.95
CA GLY A 254 -33.43 -9.53 -30.79
C GLY A 254 -34.46 -8.87 -29.86
N ALA A 255 -34.13 -7.71 -29.28
CA ALA A 255 -35.05 -6.86 -28.53
C ALA A 255 -35.26 -5.51 -29.23
N GLU A 256 -34.45 -4.49 -28.94
CA GLU A 256 -34.70 -3.10 -29.36
C GLU A 256 -33.39 -2.34 -29.60
N VAL A 257 -33.49 -1.28 -30.41
CA VAL A 257 -32.39 -0.38 -30.78
C VAL A 257 -32.57 0.98 -30.11
N TYR A 258 -31.48 1.57 -29.62
CA TYR A 258 -31.50 2.85 -28.93
C TYR A 258 -30.38 3.79 -29.41
N PRO A 259 -30.67 5.06 -29.78
CA PRO A 259 -29.64 6.09 -29.94
C PRO A 259 -29.11 6.48 -28.55
N CYS A 260 -27.96 5.93 -28.15
CA CYS A 260 -27.46 6.04 -26.78
C CYS A 260 -25.96 6.34 -26.71
N GLY A 261 -25.61 7.35 -25.89
CA GLY A 261 -24.22 7.76 -25.62
C GLY A 261 -23.58 7.11 -24.39
N GLY A 262 -24.32 6.29 -23.64
CA GLY A 262 -23.90 5.69 -22.36
C GLY A 262 -23.04 4.43 -22.48
N THR A 263 -22.63 3.88 -21.34
CA THR A 263 -21.85 2.64 -21.26
C THR A 263 -22.74 1.44 -20.98
N HIS A 264 -22.40 0.29 -21.55
CA HIS A 264 -23.21 -0.93 -21.51
C HIS A 264 -22.35 -2.15 -21.17
N VAL A 265 -23.00 -3.23 -20.72
CA VAL A 265 -22.40 -4.56 -20.62
C VAL A 265 -22.63 -5.33 -21.92
N ASP A 266 -21.77 -6.31 -22.24
CA ASP A 266 -21.76 -7.00 -23.54
C ASP A 266 -23.01 -7.86 -23.84
N SER A 267 -23.79 -8.22 -22.82
CA SER A 267 -24.99 -9.08 -22.93
C SER A 267 -25.98 -8.84 -21.79
N THR A 268 -27.25 -9.22 -21.98
CA THR A 268 -28.33 -8.91 -21.02
C THR A 268 -28.24 -9.65 -19.70
N ASP A 269 -27.67 -10.85 -19.66
CA ASP A 269 -27.42 -11.64 -18.44
C ASP A 269 -26.46 -10.94 -17.48
N LEU A 270 -25.49 -10.18 -18.00
CA LEU A 270 -24.53 -9.38 -17.22
C LEU A 270 -25.18 -8.24 -16.44
N CYS A 271 -26.44 -7.89 -16.71
CA CYS A 271 -27.23 -7.03 -15.83
C CYS A 271 -27.32 -7.64 -14.42
N GLY A 272 -27.40 -8.97 -14.33
CA GLY A 272 -27.79 -9.71 -13.13
C GLY A 272 -29.30 -9.61 -12.85
N GLU A 273 -29.75 -10.27 -11.78
CA GLU A 273 -31.16 -10.27 -11.38
C GLU A 273 -31.69 -8.83 -11.25
N THR A 274 -32.70 -8.49 -12.05
CA THR A 274 -33.26 -7.13 -12.12
C THR A 274 -34.72 -7.16 -11.71
N VAL A 275 -35.05 -6.43 -10.65
CA VAL A 275 -36.37 -6.47 -10.02
C VAL A 275 -37.13 -5.16 -10.25
N VAL A 276 -38.33 -5.25 -10.81
CA VAL A 276 -39.29 -4.15 -10.89
C VAL A 276 -39.78 -3.83 -9.48
N LYS A 277 -39.36 -2.67 -8.95
CA LYS A 277 -39.74 -2.20 -7.62
C LYS A 277 -41.20 -1.76 -7.59
N LYS A 278 -41.59 -0.81 -8.45
CA LYS A 278 -42.93 -0.21 -8.47
C LYS A 278 -43.28 0.41 -9.82
N ILE A 279 -44.57 0.54 -10.09
CA ILE A 279 -45.12 1.39 -11.14
C ILE A 279 -45.82 2.57 -10.46
N SER A 280 -45.48 3.79 -10.85
CA SER A 280 -46.09 5.02 -10.34
C SER A 280 -46.65 5.85 -11.49
N ARG A 281 -47.81 6.47 -11.28
CA ARG A 281 -48.58 7.18 -12.32
C ARG A 281 -48.71 8.65 -11.94
N SER A 282 -48.51 9.57 -12.88
CA SER A 282 -48.68 11.02 -12.66
C SER A 282 -48.87 11.76 -13.98
N LYS A 283 -49.85 12.66 -14.05
CA LYS A 283 -50.09 13.58 -15.19
C LYS A 283 -50.03 12.91 -16.58
N GLY A 284 -50.73 11.79 -16.75
CA GLY A 284 -50.79 11.04 -18.02
C GLY A 284 -49.53 10.24 -18.36
N ARG A 285 -48.59 10.08 -17.41
CA ARG A 285 -47.35 9.32 -17.58
C ARG A 285 -47.18 8.26 -16.51
N SER A 286 -46.38 7.26 -16.84
CA SER A 286 -46.07 6.13 -15.96
C SER A 286 -44.57 5.99 -15.78
N LYS A 287 -44.14 5.75 -14.55
CA LYS A 287 -42.74 5.57 -14.17
C LYS A 287 -42.57 4.21 -13.53
N VAL A 288 -41.84 3.33 -14.22
CA VAL A 288 -41.49 1.99 -13.77
C VAL A 288 -40.11 2.05 -13.12
N SER A 289 -40.06 1.89 -11.80
CA SER A 289 -38.80 1.83 -11.05
C SER A 289 -38.31 0.39 -10.94
N TYR A 290 -37.00 0.20 -11.07
CA TYR A 290 -36.33 -1.10 -10.96
C TYR A 290 -35.10 -1.02 -10.03
N ALA A 291 -34.44 -2.14 -9.80
CA ALA A 291 -33.08 -2.20 -9.27
C ALA A 291 -32.43 -3.54 -9.60
N LEU A 292 -31.11 -3.58 -9.56
CA LEU A 292 -30.35 -4.84 -9.56
C LEU A 292 -30.41 -5.45 -8.15
N LYS A 293 -30.80 -6.72 -8.05
CA LYS A 293 -30.65 -7.53 -6.84
C LYS A 293 -29.26 -8.14 -6.88
N LEU A 294 -28.40 -7.74 -5.94
CA LEU A 294 -27.07 -8.30 -5.81
C LEU A 294 -27.18 -9.65 -5.12
N THR A 295 -27.02 -10.71 -5.91
CA THR A 295 -26.99 -12.09 -5.45
C THR A 295 -25.66 -12.46 -4.81
N THR A 296 -24.57 -11.76 -5.14
CA THR A 296 -23.21 -11.97 -4.64
C THR A 296 -22.66 -10.74 -3.91
N PRO A 297 -21.77 -10.91 -2.90
CA PRO A 297 -21.02 -9.79 -2.32
C PRO A 297 -20.03 -9.23 -3.35
N ARG A 298 -19.56 -8.00 -3.12
CA ARG A 298 -18.54 -7.36 -3.97
C ARG A 298 -17.20 -7.33 -3.25
N LEU A 299 -16.21 -8.02 -3.80
CA LEU A 299 -14.89 -8.23 -3.21
C LEU A 299 -13.78 -7.65 -4.08
N PHE A 300 -12.69 -7.22 -3.45
CA PHE A 300 -11.51 -6.65 -4.08
C PHE A 300 -10.26 -7.19 -3.45
N LEU A 301 -9.23 -7.41 -4.26
CA LEU A 301 -7.89 -7.70 -3.78
C LEU A 301 -7.04 -6.43 -3.87
N GLN A 302 -6.24 -6.17 -2.85
CA GLN A 302 -5.05 -5.31 -2.95
C GLN A 302 -3.82 -6.20 -2.78
N VAL A 303 -2.82 -5.99 -3.63
CA VAL A 303 -1.51 -6.64 -3.53
C VAL A 303 -0.50 -5.58 -3.13
N LYS A 304 0.40 -5.89 -2.19
CA LYS A 304 1.54 -5.04 -1.83
C LYS A 304 2.80 -5.89 -1.77
N ALA A 305 3.89 -5.36 -2.30
CA ALA A 305 5.23 -5.92 -2.21
C ALA A 305 6.21 -4.80 -1.84
N PRO A 306 7.39 -5.11 -1.28
CA PRO A 306 8.47 -4.15 -1.10
C PRO A 306 8.87 -3.49 -2.44
N SER A 307 9.24 -2.21 -2.44
CA SER A 307 9.65 -1.48 -3.66
C SER A 307 10.99 -1.95 -4.24
N LYS A 308 11.85 -2.53 -3.39
CA LYS A 308 13.06 -3.26 -3.74
C LYS A 308 12.94 -4.70 -3.26
N VAL A 309 13.26 -5.64 -4.12
CA VAL A 309 13.18 -7.08 -3.88
C VAL A 309 14.57 -7.70 -4.05
N SER A 310 14.95 -8.53 -3.10
CA SER A 310 16.15 -9.34 -3.21
C SER A 310 15.93 -10.53 -4.13
N LEU A 311 16.89 -10.83 -5.00
CA LEU A 311 16.90 -12.09 -5.75
C LEU A 311 17.25 -13.29 -4.84
N THR A 312 18.03 -13.06 -3.77
CA THR A 312 18.62 -14.12 -2.95
C THR A 312 18.01 -14.25 -1.54
N LEU A 313 17.17 -13.32 -1.11
CA LEU A 313 16.47 -13.36 0.18
C LEU A 313 14.96 -13.63 0.01
N PRO A 314 14.31 -14.31 0.97
CA PRO A 314 12.86 -14.48 0.96
C PRO A 314 12.14 -13.17 1.31
N TYR A 315 11.07 -12.84 0.59
CA TYR A 315 10.21 -11.70 0.90
C TYR A 315 8.73 -12.07 0.92
N LYS A 316 7.94 -11.33 1.70
CA LYS A 316 6.49 -11.49 1.81
C LYS A 316 5.78 -10.55 0.82
N VAL A 317 4.75 -11.07 0.17
CA VAL A 317 3.72 -10.30 -0.54
C VAL A 317 2.49 -10.25 0.35
N GLN A 318 1.98 -9.05 0.62
CA GLN A 318 0.76 -8.84 1.39
C GLN A 318 -0.45 -8.76 0.46
N PHE A 319 -1.50 -9.44 0.87
CA PHE A 319 -2.80 -9.48 0.23
C PHE A 319 -3.85 -8.92 1.18
N VAL A 320 -4.68 -8.00 0.69
CA VAL A 320 -5.84 -7.48 1.42
C VAL A 320 -7.10 -7.79 0.62
N LEU A 321 -7.88 -8.77 1.08
CA LEU A 321 -9.18 -9.10 0.50
C LEU A 321 -10.24 -8.27 1.23
N ARG A 322 -10.92 -7.38 0.51
CA ARG A 322 -11.84 -6.40 1.09
C ARG A 322 -13.21 -6.46 0.43
N ARG A 323 -14.25 -6.35 1.25
CA ARG A 323 -15.64 -6.20 0.78
C ARG A 323 -16.02 -4.73 0.56
N ALA A 324 -16.88 -4.47 -0.42
CA ALA A 324 -17.45 -3.15 -0.66
C ALA A 324 -18.14 -2.58 0.59
N LYS A 325 -17.93 -1.28 0.86
CA LYS A 325 -18.67 -0.56 1.93
C LYS A 325 -20.17 -0.44 1.63
N ARG A 326 -20.56 -0.56 0.36
CA ARG A 326 -21.94 -0.51 -0.14
C ARG A 326 -22.08 -1.50 -1.30
N ASP A 327 -22.43 -2.74 -0.97
CA ASP A 327 -23.00 -3.72 -1.91
C ASP A 327 -24.48 -4.02 -1.60
N TRP A 328 -25.15 -3.07 -0.92
CA TRP A 328 -26.60 -3.04 -0.66
C TRP A 328 -27.18 -4.26 0.09
N VAL A 329 -26.33 -5.19 0.55
CA VAL A 329 -26.69 -6.35 1.37
C VAL A 329 -26.04 -6.22 2.76
N HIS A 330 -26.84 -5.99 3.80
CA HIS A 330 -26.31 -5.80 5.16
C HIS A 330 -25.79 -7.08 5.83
N ARG A 331 -26.16 -8.27 5.33
CA ARG A 331 -25.67 -9.56 5.85
C ARG A 331 -24.16 -9.70 5.56
N PRO A 332 -23.34 -10.19 6.50
CA PRO A 332 -21.95 -10.57 6.21
C PRO A 332 -21.88 -11.70 5.17
N CYS A 333 -20.72 -11.87 4.54
CA CYS A 333 -20.43 -13.03 3.69
C CYS A 333 -19.19 -13.77 4.20
N VAL A 334 -19.21 -15.10 4.08
CA VAL A 334 -18.05 -15.96 4.30
C VAL A 334 -17.33 -16.14 2.96
N VAL A 335 -16.01 -16.07 2.97
CA VAL A 335 -15.15 -16.35 1.80
C VAL A 335 -13.99 -17.25 2.21
N ARG A 336 -13.57 -18.14 1.31
CA ARG A 336 -12.28 -18.84 1.41
C ARG A 336 -11.28 -18.18 0.45
N TRP A 337 -10.08 -17.89 0.92
CA TRP A 337 -9.02 -17.35 0.06
C TRP A 337 -7.61 -17.69 0.59
N ASN A 338 -6.86 -18.50 -0.17
CA ASN A 338 -5.54 -18.98 0.17
C ASN A 338 -4.50 -18.48 -0.86
N PRO A 339 -3.49 -17.68 -0.48
CA PRO A 339 -2.46 -17.18 -1.38
C PRO A 339 -1.79 -18.28 -2.23
N SER A 340 -1.62 -19.48 -1.69
CA SER A 340 -0.99 -20.61 -2.37
C SER A 340 -1.79 -21.11 -3.59
N LEU A 341 -3.11 -20.95 -3.55
CA LEU A 341 -4.04 -21.41 -4.58
C LEU A 341 -4.53 -20.22 -5.41
N GLU A 342 -5.23 -19.28 -4.79
CA GLU A 342 -5.86 -18.15 -5.50
C GLU A 342 -4.87 -17.06 -5.95
N ALA A 343 -3.67 -16.93 -5.36
CA ALA A 343 -2.67 -15.94 -5.78
C ALA A 343 -1.42 -16.53 -6.44
N PHE A 344 -1.04 -17.77 -6.16
CA PHE A 344 0.16 -18.40 -6.74
C PHE A 344 -0.12 -19.70 -7.48
N GLY A 345 -1.39 -20.09 -7.65
CA GLY A 345 -1.83 -21.16 -8.54
C GLY A 345 -1.85 -20.73 -10.02
N PRO A 346 -2.25 -21.63 -10.94
CA PRO A 346 -2.18 -21.39 -12.39
C PRO A 346 -2.97 -20.17 -12.89
N SER A 347 -4.07 -19.81 -12.22
CA SER A 347 -4.91 -18.64 -12.53
C SER A 347 -4.61 -17.44 -11.62
N GLY A 348 -3.51 -17.47 -10.87
CA GLY A 348 -3.12 -16.47 -9.89
C GLY A 348 -2.34 -15.29 -10.51
N LEU A 349 -1.47 -14.69 -9.71
CA LEU A 349 -0.60 -13.59 -10.12
C LEU A 349 0.26 -13.97 -11.32
N VAL A 350 0.32 -13.06 -12.29
CA VAL A 350 1.30 -13.08 -13.39
C VAL A 350 2.44 -12.10 -13.07
N VAL A 351 3.65 -12.40 -13.58
CA VAL A 351 4.81 -11.51 -13.49
C VAL A 351 4.95 -10.78 -14.82
N LEU A 352 4.93 -9.45 -14.78
CA LEU A 352 5.22 -8.59 -15.92
C LEU A 352 6.62 -7.98 -15.75
N ARG A 353 7.51 -8.20 -16.70
CA ARG A 353 8.79 -7.49 -16.83
C ARG A 353 8.55 -6.19 -17.60
N HIS A 354 9.10 -5.09 -17.10
CA HIS A 354 9.11 -3.81 -17.82
C HIS A 354 10.27 -3.83 -18.84
N ALA A 355 10.05 -3.30 -20.03
CA ALA A 355 11.13 -3.09 -20.99
C ALA A 355 12.16 -2.08 -20.46
N THR A 356 13.42 -2.22 -20.85
CA THR A 356 14.48 -1.26 -20.48
C THR A 356 14.56 -0.16 -21.54
N GLU A 357 14.55 1.10 -21.07
CA GLU A 357 14.77 2.36 -21.80
C GLU A 357 14.17 2.46 -23.23
N ASN A 358 13.07 3.22 -23.33
CA ASN A 358 12.38 3.70 -24.55
C ASN A 358 11.21 2.85 -25.11
N ASP A 359 10.62 1.93 -24.33
CA ASP A 359 9.35 1.27 -24.71
C ASP A 359 8.43 1.15 -23.49
N ASP A 360 7.16 1.56 -23.62
CA ASP A 360 6.10 1.47 -22.58
C ASP A 360 5.56 0.01 -22.44
N GLY A 361 6.31 -0.96 -22.95
CA GLY A 361 5.94 -2.37 -23.09
C GLY A 361 6.11 -3.22 -21.83
N PHE A 362 5.17 -4.14 -21.64
CA PHE A 362 5.21 -5.19 -20.62
C PHE A 362 5.37 -6.56 -21.26
N GLU A 363 6.34 -7.34 -20.80
CA GLU A 363 6.49 -8.76 -21.16
C GLU A 363 5.98 -9.64 -20.02
N GLN A 364 4.95 -10.47 -20.27
CA GLN A 364 4.51 -11.45 -19.30
C GLN A 364 5.45 -12.65 -19.26
N LEU A 365 6.05 -12.92 -18.10
CA LEU A 365 6.95 -14.04 -17.89
C LEU A 365 6.17 -15.33 -17.56
N ALA A 366 6.56 -16.43 -18.19
CA ALA A 366 5.94 -17.73 -17.99
C ALA A 366 6.39 -18.36 -16.65
N ILE A 367 5.44 -18.53 -15.73
CA ILE A 367 5.64 -19.26 -14.47
C ILE A 367 5.25 -20.73 -14.67
N ARG A 368 6.08 -21.66 -14.22
CA ARG A 368 5.75 -23.10 -14.25
C ARG A 368 4.95 -23.49 -13.01
N HIS A 369 3.81 -24.13 -13.22
CA HIS A 369 2.90 -24.63 -12.18
C HIS A 369 2.82 -26.16 -12.15
N ASP A 370 3.60 -26.85 -12.98
CA ASP A 370 3.62 -28.31 -13.10
C ASP A 370 4.05 -28.97 -11.79
N GLY A 371 3.35 -30.04 -11.38
CA GLY A 371 3.68 -30.80 -10.18
C GLY A 371 3.40 -30.08 -8.85
N LEU A 372 2.64 -28.98 -8.86
CA LEU A 372 2.00 -28.50 -7.62
C LEU A 372 1.08 -29.61 -7.08
N PRO A 373 1.07 -29.85 -5.76
CA PRO A 373 0.09 -30.76 -5.17
C PRO A 373 -1.30 -30.23 -5.50
N GLU A 374 -2.22 -31.11 -5.90
CA GLU A 374 -3.62 -30.74 -6.05
C GLU A 374 -4.10 -30.12 -4.72
N PRO A 375 -4.92 -29.06 -4.76
CA PRO A 375 -5.54 -28.56 -3.55
C PRO A 375 -6.24 -29.75 -2.89
N PRO A 376 -6.06 -30.00 -1.58
CA PRO A 376 -6.77 -31.08 -0.92
C PRO A 376 -8.26 -30.90 -1.22
N GLU A 377 -8.90 -31.99 -1.66
CA GLU A 377 -10.35 -32.01 -1.84
C GLU A 377 -11.01 -31.44 -0.59
N ALA A 378 -12.20 -30.86 -0.74
CA ALA A 378 -12.94 -30.27 0.37
C ALA A 378 -13.54 -31.34 1.30
N GLU A 379 -12.73 -32.30 1.74
CA GLU A 379 -13.02 -33.21 2.84
C GLU A 379 -13.18 -32.36 4.12
N GLY A 380 -14.39 -32.40 4.67
CA GLY A 380 -14.76 -31.65 5.86
C GLY A 380 -13.95 -32.07 7.09
N ARG A 381 -12.82 -31.40 7.33
CA ARG A 381 -12.16 -31.42 8.64
C ARG A 381 -12.98 -30.60 9.61
N ALA A 382 -13.47 -31.26 10.65
CA ALA A 382 -14.26 -30.63 11.69
C ALA A 382 -13.55 -29.39 12.26
N LEU A 383 -14.28 -28.27 12.26
CA LEU A 383 -13.88 -27.00 12.84
C LEU A 383 -13.72 -27.13 14.36
N THR A 384 -12.52 -27.44 14.83
CA THR A 384 -12.15 -27.41 16.26
C THR A 384 -11.01 -26.43 16.50
N ASP A 385 -11.20 -25.56 17.50
CA ASP A 385 -10.26 -24.57 18.03
C ASP A 385 -9.66 -23.54 17.06
N GLY A 386 -10.50 -22.58 16.68
CA GLY A 386 -10.12 -21.15 16.65
C GLY A 386 -9.23 -20.64 15.52
N GLN A 387 -8.53 -21.50 14.78
CA GLN A 387 -7.75 -21.11 13.59
C GLN A 387 -8.33 -21.76 12.33
N THR A 388 -8.87 -20.92 11.46
CA THR A 388 -9.29 -21.28 10.10
C THR A 388 -8.45 -20.46 9.13
N ASP A 389 -7.22 -20.92 8.87
CA ASP A 389 -6.11 -20.11 8.29
C ASP A 389 -6.43 -19.34 6.98
N PHE A 390 -7.50 -19.70 6.26
CA PHE A 390 -7.89 -19.09 4.98
C PHE A 390 -9.40 -18.79 4.86
N TRP A 391 -10.15 -18.73 5.96
CA TRP A 391 -11.58 -18.44 5.97
C TRP A 391 -11.89 -17.10 6.63
N PHE A 392 -12.75 -16.29 6.01
CA PHE A 392 -13.01 -14.92 6.46
C PHE A 392 -14.49 -14.57 6.39
N THR A 393 -15.06 -14.15 7.53
CA THR A 393 -16.36 -13.46 7.59
C THR A 393 -16.16 -11.96 7.32
N LEU A 394 -16.67 -11.47 6.19
CA LEU A 394 -16.58 -10.07 5.77
C LEU A 394 -17.94 -9.36 5.86
N ALA A 395 -18.07 -8.46 6.83
CA ALA A 395 -19.13 -7.46 6.88
C ALA A 395 -18.96 -6.41 5.74
N PRO A 396 -19.99 -5.62 5.39
CA PRO A 396 -19.86 -4.53 4.42
C PRO A 396 -18.72 -3.57 4.81
N GLY A 397 -17.73 -3.42 3.93
CA GLY A 397 -16.53 -2.62 4.18
C GLY A 397 -15.41 -3.31 4.98
N GLY A 398 -15.62 -4.54 5.46
CA GLY A 398 -14.63 -5.34 6.16
C GLY A 398 -13.51 -5.86 5.25
N GLU A 399 -12.39 -6.24 5.86
CA GLU A 399 -11.17 -6.64 5.19
C GLU A 399 -10.48 -7.81 5.92
N ALA A 400 -9.83 -8.68 5.15
CA ALA A 400 -8.93 -9.72 5.62
C ALA A 400 -7.52 -9.43 5.09
N ARG A 401 -6.50 -9.62 5.92
CA ARG A 401 -5.09 -9.45 5.56
C ARG A 401 -4.38 -10.80 5.64
N LEU A 402 -3.59 -11.12 4.62
CA LEU A 402 -2.72 -12.29 4.59
C LEU A 402 -1.36 -11.89 4.02
N ASP A 403 -0.28 -12.38 4.62
CA ASP A 403 1.05 -12.28 4.05
C ASP A 403 1.51 -13.67 3.61
N ALA A 404 2.11 -13.79 2.43
CA ALA A 404 2.68 -15.04 1.95
C ALA A 404 4.05 -14.80 1.31
N LEU A 405 4.98 -15.73 1.53
CA LEU A 405 6.30 -15.69 0.88
C LEU A 405 6.16 -15.84 -0.63
N LEU A 406 6.93 -15.05 -1.41
CA LEU A 406 6.97 -15.25 -2.85
C LEU A 406 7.55 -16.66 -3.16
N PRO A 407 6.84 -17.53 -3.89
CA PRO A 407 7.34 -18.86 -4.17
C PRO A 407 8.56 -18.84 -5.10
N GLU A 408 9.44 -19.83 -4.95
CA GLU A 408 10.67 -19.98 -5.75
C GLU A 408 10.43 -19.89 -7.27
N ARG A 409 9.32 -20.46 -7.77
CA ARG A 409 8.94 -20.39 -9.20
C ARG A 409 8.76 -18.96 -9.73
N TYR A 410 8.40 -18.01 -8.86
CA TYR A 410 8.32 -16.59 -9.17
C TYR A 410 9.68 -15.89 -9.03
N HIS A 411 10.51 -16.27 -8.05
CA HIS A 411 11.88 -15.74 -7.93
C HIS A 411 12.75 -16.09 -9.15
N ARG A 412 12.65 -17.34 -9.65
CA ARG A 412 13.49 -17.86 -10.75
C ARG A 412 13.34 -17.13 -12.10
N VAL A 413 12.31 -16.32 -12.29
CA VAL A 413 12.12 -15.52 -13.53
C VAL A 413 12.62 -14.08 -13.39
N LEU A 414 13.05 -13.67 -12.20
CA LEU A 414 13.60 -12.34 -11.93
C LEU A 414 15.09 -12.29 -12.30
N GLN A 415 15.57 -11.12 -12.70
CA GLN A 415 16.95 -10.84 -13.11
C GLN A 415 17.43 -9.57 -12.41
N ALA A 416 18.74 -9.43 -12.19
CA ALA A 416 19.28 -8.28 -11.46
C ALA A 416 18.98 -6.96 -12.18
N ASP A 417 18.71 -5.92 -11.38
CA ASP A 417 18.40 -4.55 -11.81
C ASP A 417 17.13 -4.44 -12.70
N GLY A 418 16.31 -5.50 -12.74
CA GLY A 418 15.05 -5.52 -13.47
C GLY A 418 13.89 -4.90 -12.69
N THR A 419 12.98 -4.23 -13.41
CA THR A 419 11.71 -3.72 -12.89
C THR A 419 10.56 -4.65 -13.27
N TYR A 420 9.74 -5.01 -12.28
CA TYR A 420 8.69 -6.01 -12.41
C TYR A 420 7.38 -5.54 -11.78
N THR A 421 6.26 -6.07 -12.26
CA THR A 421 4.94 -5.93 -11.65
C THR A 421 4.31 -7.31 -11.46
N LEU A 422 3.91 -7.62 -10.22
CA LEU A 422 2.95 -8.69 -9.96
C LEU A 422 1.55 -8.14 -10.27
N LEU A 423 0.83 -8.78 -11.18
CA LEU A 423 -0.53 -8.42 -11.56
C LEU A 423 -1.48 -9.59 -11.27
N TYR A 424 -2.56 -9.31 -10.54
CA TYR A 424 -3.67 -10.24 -10.37
C TYR A 424 -4.62 -10.13 -11.58
N PRO A 425 -4.81 -11.20 -12.38
CA PRO A 425 -5.70 -11.17 -13.55
C PRO A 425 -7.18 -11.20 -13.18
N GLY A 426 -7.51 -11.57 -11.94
CA GLY A 426 -8.87 -11.86 -11.48
C GLY A 426 -9.16 -13.35 -11.57
N ALA A 427 -9.84 -13.89 -10.55
CA ALA A 427 -10.22 -15.30 -10.51
C ALA A 427 -11.54 -15.51 -9.77
N GLU A 428 -12.21 -16.61 -10.06
CA GLU A 428 -13.34 -17.10 -9.27
C GLU A 428 -12.86 -17.62 -7.91
N LEU A 429 -13.63 -17.34 -6.85
CA LEU A 429 -13.38 -17.88 -5.52
C LEU A 429 -13.73 -19.37 -5.43
N SER A 430 -12.84 -20.15 -4.82
CA SER A 430 -13.09 -21.56 -4.50
C SER A 430 -14.30 -21.78 -3.59
N PHE A 431 -14.60 -20.83 -2.70
CA PHE A 431 -15.83 -20.83 -1.91
C PHE A 431 -16.25 -19.42 -1.47
N TRP A 432 -17.56 -19.18 -1.50
CA TRP A 432 -18.21 -18.13 -0.73
C TRP A 432 -19.62 -18.55 -0.31
N ASP A 433 -20.17 -17.86 0.70
CA ASP A 433 -21.58 -17.93 1.08
C ASP A 433 -22.02 -16.62 1.76
N TRP A 434 -23.34 -16.39 1.86
CA TRP A 434 -23.88 -15.36 2.75
C TRP A 434 -23.97 -15.92 4.17
N GLY A 435 -23.44 -15.21 5.16
CA GLY A 435 -23.47 -15.66 6.56
C GLY A 435 -22.31 -15.23 7.42
N SER A 436 -22.21 -15.89 8.58
CA SER A 436 -21.11 -15.80 9.54
C SER A 436 -20.47 -17.19 9.76
N ASP A 437 -19.35 -17.28 10.47
CA ASP A 437 -18.64 -18.55 10.72
C ASP A 437 -19.53 -19.65 11.35
N ARG A 438 -20.57 -19.26 12.09
CA ARG A 438 -21.58 -20.19 12.63
C ARG A 438 -22.42 -20.87 11.54
N ASP A 439 -22.71 -20.16 10.45
CA ASP A 439 -23.50 -20.66 9.32
C ASP A 439 -22.72 -21.71 8.50
N ILE A 440 -21.38 -21.63 8.48
CA ILE A 440 -20.48 -22.63 7.84
C ILE A 440 -20.69 -24.00 8.49
N SER A 441 -20.59 -24.06 9.82
CA SER A 441 -20.75 -25.31 10.59
C SER A 441 -22.14 -25.96 10.41
N CYS A 442 -23.15 -25.18 9.99
CA CYS A 442 -24.50 -25.65 9.72
C CYS A 442 -24.64 -26.15 8.26
N THR A 443 -24.08 -25.40 7.30
CA THR A 443 -24.08 -25.78 5.88
C THR A 443 -23.23 -27.01 5.61
N GLU A 444 -22.08 -27.20 6.25
CA GLU A 444 -21.28 -28.43 6.16
C GLU A 444 -22.05 -29.65 6.69
N LYS A 445 -22.67 -29.54 7.88
CA LYS A 445 -23.52 -30.61 8.44
C LYS A 445 -24.70 -30.96 7.54
N THR A 446 -25.31 -29.96 6.90
CA THR A 446 -26.41 -30.18 5.95
C THR A 446 -25.90 -30.82 4.65
N ARG A 447 -24.67 -30.51 4.21
CA ARG A 447 -24.03 -31.15 3.06
C ARG A 447 -23.67 -32.61 3.32
N GLN A 448 -23.13 -32.93 4.50
CA GLN A 448 -22.88 -34.30 4.93
C GLN A 448 -24.18 -35.10 5.01
N ALA A 449 -25.23 -34.56 5.64
CA ALA A 449 -26.53 -35.20 5.70
C ALA A 449 -27.19 -35.40 4.31
N ALA A 450 -27.02 -34.46 3.38
CA ALA A 450 -27.52 -34.59 2.01
C ALA A 450 -26.74 -35.65 1.19
N ALA A 451 -25.42 -35.73 1.38
CA ALA A 451 -24.58 -36.76 0.76
C ALA A 451 -24.87 -38.17 1.29
N GLU A 452 -25.31 -38.31 2.54
CA GLU A 452 -25.69 -39.58 3.16
C GLU A 452 -27.14 -40.00 2.88
N GLY A 453 -27.97 -39.11 2.31
CA GLY A 453 -29.16 -39.52 1.56
C GLY A 453 -30.38 -38.60 1.67
N GLN A 454 -30.57 -37.72 0.68
CA GLN A 454 -31.87 -37.48 0.02
C GLN A 454 -31.70 -36.61 -1.23
N GLU A 455 -32.43 -36.92 -2.31
CA GLU A 455 -32.49 -36.08 -3.53
C GLU A 455 -33.24 -34.77 -3.27
N GLY A 456 -32.57 -33.80 -2.65
CA GLY A 456 -33.00 -32.41 -2.57
C GLY A 456 -32.34 -31.59 -3.67
N GLY A 457 -33.14 -30.83 -4.44
CA GLY A 457 -32.64 -30.03 -5.57
C GLY A 457 -31.49 -29.10 -5.17
N GLN A 458 -30.33 -29.29 -5.78
CA GLN A 458 -29.12 -28.54 -5.48
C GLN A 458 -29.22 -27.12 -6.05
N GLU A 459 -29.54 -26.12 -5.21
CA GLU A 459 -29.42 -24.70 -5.58
C GLU A 459 -27.96 -24.42 -5.99
N THR A 460 -27.76 -24.16 -7.28
CA THR A 460 -26.45 -23.81 -7.83
C THR A 460 -26.05 -22.43 -7.32
N ARG A 461 -25.07 -22.40 -6.41
CA ARG A 461 -24.50 -21.15 -5.89
C ARG A 461 -23.93 -20.32 -7.06
N PRO A 462 -24.14 -18.99 -7.10
CA PRO A 462 -23.53 -18.16 -8.13
C PRO A 462 -22.00 -18.19 -8.03
N SER A 463 -21.32 -18.21 -9.17
CA SER A 463 -19.89 -17.87 -9.26
C SER A 463 -19.63 -16.48 -8.67
N LEU A 464 -18.51 -16.32 -7.95
CA LEU A 464 -18.05 -15.03 -7.44
C LEU A 464 -16.60 -14.80 -7.85
N VAL A 465 -16.41 -13.86 -8.77
CA VAL A 465 -15.10 -13.41 -9.24
C VAL A 465 -14.58 -12.27 -8.37
N VAL A 466 -13.35 -12.40 -7.88
CA VAL A 466 -12.56 -11.26 -7.40
C VAL A 466 -11.95 -10.57 -8.63
N PRO A 467 -12.26 -9.29 -8.91
CA PRO A 467 -11.79 -8.63 -10.12
C PRO A 467 -10.26 -8.52 -10.20
N GLY A 468 -9.74 -8.59 -11.43
CA GLY A 468 -8.34 -8.32 -11.73
C GLY A 468 -7.95 -6.86 -11.63
N GLY A 469 -6.65 -6.59 -11.75
CA GLY A 469 -6.06 -5.24 -11.72
C GLY A 469 -5.30 -4.91 -10.43
N ALA A 470 -5.45 -5.73 -9.38
CA ALA A 470 -4.63 -5.60 -8.17
C ALA A 470 -3.16 -5.86 -8.52
N ARG A 471 -2.27 -4.91 -8.23
CA ARG A 471 -0.87 -4.97 -8.67
C ARG A 471 0.10 -4.34 -7.69
N ALA A 472 1.33 -4.85 -7.68
CA ALA A 472 2.46 -4.28 -6.96
C ALA A 472 3.70 -4.29 -7.87
N SER A 473 4.39 -3.16 -7.98
CA SER A 473 5.61 -3.02 -8.77
C SER A 473 6.84 -2.91 -7.87
N PHE A 474 7.94 -3.50 -8.31
CA PHE A 474 9.21 -3.50 -7.58
C PHE A 474 10.41 -3.57 -8.51
N THR A 475 11.55 -3.08 -8.02
CA THR A 475 12.87 -3.29 -8.60
C THR A 475 13.54 -4.47 -7.93
N THR A 476 14.52 -5.09 -8.58
CA THR A 476 15.21 -6.28 -8.07
C THR A 476 16.71 -6.09 -8.00
N GLN A 477 17.34 -6.61 -6.95
CA GLN A 477 18.79 -6.55 -6.76
C GLN A 477 19.34 -7.88 -6.24
N ALA A 478 20.58 -8.21 -6.59
CA ALA A 478 21.33 -9.25 -5.91
C ALA A 478 22.01 -8.66 -4.67
N GLU A 479 22.00 -9.37 -3.55
CA GLU A 479 22.69 -8.92 -2.34
C GLU A 479 24.22 -8.90 -2.51
N GLN A 480 24.87 -7.87 -1.98
CA GLN A 480 26.32 -7.67 -2.08
C GLN A 480 26.96 -7.46 -0.71
N PRO A 481 28.08 -8.16 -0.39
CA PRO A 481 28.67 -9.27 -1.14
C PRO A 481 27.77 -10.52 -1.09
N PRO A 482 27.83 -11.44 -2.09
CA PRO A 482 27.07 -12.68 -2.07
C PRO A 482 27.52 -13.60 -0.91
N TRP A 483 26.59 -14.36 -0.34
CA TRP A 483 26.92 -15.30 0.75
C TRP A 483 27.91 -16.38 0.28
N PRO A 484 29.07 -16.58 0.93
CA PRO A 484 30.07 -17.56 0.46
C PRO A 484 29.55 -19.01 0.37
N GLY A 485 28.57 -19.38 1.19
CA GLY A 485 27.96 -20.73 1.16
C GLY A 485 26.94 -20.94 0.02
N ARG A 486 26.54 -19.87 -0.68
CA ARG A 486 25.36 -19.84 -1.55
C ARG A 486 25.33 -20.93 -2.61
N GLY A 487 26.33 -20.94 -3.49
CA GLY A 487 26.37 -21.89 -4.62
C GLY A 487 26.47 -23.35 -4.18
N ALA A 488 27.18 -23.63 -3.08
CA ALA A 488 27.32 -24.99 -2.56
C ALA A 488 26.03 -25.51 -1.91
N LEU A 489 25.31 -24.67 -1.15
CA LEU A 489 24.06 -25.09 -0.53
C LEU A 489 22.91 -25.18 -1.54
N GLU A 490 22.82 -24.23 -2.49
CA GLU A 490 21.77 -24.26 -3.52
C GLU A 490 21.86 -25.53 -4.40
N ALA A 491 23.07 -25.95 -4.76
CA ALA A 491 23.30 -27.19 -5.49
C ALA A 491 22.96 -28.47 -4.69
N LYS A 492 22.94 -28.41 -3.35
CA LYS A 492 22.74 -29.56 -2.46
C LYS A 492 21.31 -29.68 -1.91
N GLU A 493 20.72 -28.56 -1.48
CA GLU A 493 19.45 -28.51 -0.75
C GLU A 493 18.40 -27.59 -1.43
N GLY A 494 18.74 -26.98 -2.56
CA GLY A 494 17.84 -26.16 -3.37
C GLY A 494 17.78 -24.68 -2.98
N PHE A 495 17.21 -23.88 -3.88
CA PHE A 495 17.17 -22.42 -3.80
C PHE A 495 16.43 -21.91 -2.55
N HIS A 496 15.27 -22.47 -2.19
CA HIS A 496 14.55 -22.03 -0.99
C HIS A 496 15.38 -22.18 0.29
N LYS A 497 16.10 -23.30 0.44
CA LYS A 497 16.97 -23.55 1.59
C LYS A 497 18.20 -22.64 1.57
N ALA A 498 18.78 -22.40 0.39
CA ALA A 498 19.87 -21.46 0.21
C ALA A 498 19.47 -20.01 0.54
N ASN A 499 18.28 -19.55 0.12
CA ASN A 499 17.72 -18.24 0.48
C ASN A 499 17.54 -18.09 2.00
N LEU A 500 17.03 -19.13 2.67
CA LEU A 500 16.82 -19.10 4.13
C LEU A 500 18.14 -19.01 4.90
N GLU A 501 19.16 -19.79 4.51
CA GLU A 501 20.46 -19.75 5.18
C GLU A 501 21.29 -18.51 4.81
N GLU A 502 21.17 -17.98 3.59
CA GLU A 502 21.74 -16.66 3.23
C GLU A 502 21.10 -15.55 4.08
N TRP A 503 19.78 -15.58 4.23
CA TRP A 503 19.06 -14.62 5.07
C TRP A 503 19.44 -14.73 6.55
N ARG A 504 19.59 -15.95 7.09
CA ARG A 504 20.14 -16.17 8.44
C ARG A 504 21.56 -15.63 8.56
N TRP A 505 22.42 -15.87 7.57
CA TRP A 505 23.80 -15.39 7.57
C TRP A 505 23.88 -13.86 7.50
N ARG A 506 23.11 -13.19 6.63
CA ARG A 506 23.09 -11.71 6.57
C ARG A 506 22.57 -11.09 7.84
N ARG A 507 21.60 -11.73 8.50
CA ARG A 507 21.10 -11.28 9.79
C ARG A 507 22.10 -11.50 10.92
N GLU A 508 22.92 -12.55 10.83
CA GLU A 508 24.04 -12.77 11.75
C GLU A 508 25.19 -11.77 11.49
N GLU A 509 25.52 -11.44 10.24
CA GLU A 509 26.46 -10.35 9.91
C GLU A 509 25.93 -9.00 10.39
N ALA A 510 24.66 -8.68 10.10
CA ALA A 510 24.01 -7.47 10.58
C ALA A 510 24.01 -7.38 12.11
N ARG A 511 23.85 -8.52 12.81
CA ARG A 511 23.98 -8.61 14.27
C ARG A 511 25.40 -8.33 14.73
N GLN A 512 26.40 -8.96 14.10
CA GLN A 512 27.81 -8.75 14.40
C GLN A 512 28.30 -7.33 14.05
N GLU A 513 27.71 -6.66 13.04
CA GLU A 513 27.92 -5.26 12.70
C GLU A 513 26.98 -4.29 13.47
N MET A 514 26.04 -4.77 14.29
CA MET A 514 25.00 -3.96 14.95
C MET A 514 24.21 -3.03 13.98
N ARG A 515 23.93 -3.52 12.77
CA ARG A 515 23.16 -2.82 11.72
C ARG A 515 21.78 -3.46 11.53
N PHE A 516 20.92 -3.32 12.52
CA PHE A 516 19.59 -3.94 12.49
C PHE A 516 18.56 -3.16 11.66
N HIS A 517 18.78 -1.86 11.45
CA HIS A 517 17.99 -1.02 10.55
C HIS A 517 18.86 -0.46 9.43
N GLU A 518 18.28 -0.31 8.22
CA GLU A 518 19.00 0.11 7.00
C GLU A 518 19.54 1.53 7.09
N GLU A 519 18.87 2.39 7.87
CA GLU A 519 19.24 3.79 8.09
C GLU A 519 20.30 3.98 9.18
N THR A 520 20.58 2.97 10.02
CA THR A 520 21.54 3.13 11.12
C THR A 520 22.98 3.20 10.60
N PRO A 521 23.74 4.27 10.89
CA PRO A 521 25.10 4.41 10.43
C PRO A 521 26.04 3.35 11.06
N PRO A 522 27.13 2.98 10.36
CA PRO A 522 28.05 1.95 10.83
C PRO A 522 28.62 2.28 12.21
N PRO A 523 28.72 1.31 13.14
CA PRO A 523 29.53 1.49 14.35
C PRO A 523 31.00 1.79 13.98
N ARG A 524 31.77 2.41 14.90
CA ARG A 524 33.16 2.81 14.61
C ARG A 524 34.07 1.60 14.38
N ARG A 525 34.85 1.66 13.30
CA ARG A 525 35.72 0.57 12.81
C ARG A 525 37.18 0.81 13.22
N PRO A 526 38.00 -0.25 13.40
CA PRO A 526 39.43 -0.10 13.69
C PRO A 526 40.19 0.74 12.65
N SER A 527 39.71 0.78 11.40
CA SER A 527 40.25 1.61 10.31
C SER A 527 40.00 3.12 10.47
N GLU A 528 39.17 3.55 11.44
CA GLU A 528 38.97 4.97 11.79
C GLU A 528 39.97 5.48 12.85
N ARG A 529 40.85 4.61 13.36
CA ARG A 529 41.92 4.99 14.30
C ARG A 529 42.92 5.94 13.63
N VAL A 530 43.34 6.99 14.34
CA VAL A 530 44.25 8.02 13.83
C VAL A 530 45.70 7.64 14.12
N PRO A 531 46.63 7.68 13.14
CA PRO A 531 48.05 7.43 13.37
C PRO A 531 48.62 8.32 14.49
N GLY A 532 49.37 7.69 15.41
CA GLY A 532 49.92 8.35 16.60
C GLY A 532 48.98 8.43 17.80
N SER A 533 47.69 8.06 17.69
CA SER A 533 46.82 7.90 18.86
C SER A 533 47.12 6.60 19.62
N PRO A 534 46.72 6.48 20.90
CA PRO A 534 46.57 5.19 21.56
C PRO A 534 45.55 4.32 20.81
N ALA A 535 45.77 3.01 20.85
CA ALA A 535 44.85 1.99 20.40
C ALA A 535 44.18 1.35 21.63
N LEU A 536 42.89 1.61 21.81
CA LEU A 536 42.06 0.96 22.84
C LEU A 536 41.11 -0.06 22.18
N SER A 537 40.94 -1.23 22.80
CA SER A 537 39.90 -2.20 22.45
C SER A 537 38.91 -2.38 23.60
N VAL A 538 37.68 -2.78 23.29
CA VAL A 538 36.63 -3.05 24.29
C VAL A 538 36.15 -4.49 24.16
N THR A 539 35.99 -5.15 25.31
CA THR A 539 35.37 -6.47 25.41
C THR A 539 34.23 -6.43 26.42
N LEU A 540 33.16 -7.18 26.12
CA LEU A 540 31.95 -7.24 26.92
C LEU A 540 31.78 -8.66 27.48
N GLN A 541 31.28 -8.78 28.72
CA GLN A 541 30.95 -10.06 29.34
C GLN A 541 29.67 -9.94 30.18
N CYS A 542 28.76 -10.89 30.04
CA CYS A 542 27.52 -10.97 30.84
C CYS A 542 27.17 -12.43 31.17
N ALA A 543 26.21 -12.63 32.08
CA ALA A 543 25.61 -13.95 32.29
C ALA A 543 24.73 -14.35 31.08
N PRO A 544 24.74 -15.61 30.62
CA PRO A 544 24.01 -16.04 29.42
C PRO A 544 22.48 -16.16 29.64
N THR A 545 22.03 -16.16 30.88
CA THR A 545 20.63 -16.27 31.27
C THR A 545 20.37 -15.41 32.50
N VAL A 546 19.25 -14.68 32.54
CA VAL A 546 18.87 -13.83 33.68
C VAL A 546 17.37 -13.95 33.96
N THR A 547 16.98 -13.95 35.24
CA THR A 547 15.56 -13.91 35.64
C THR A 547 15.05 -12.47 35.62
N ARG A 548 13.74 -12.28 35.43
CA ARG A 548 13.12 -10.94 35.36
C ARG A 548 13.29 -10.07 36.62
N THR A 549 13.67 -10.67 37.75
CA THR A 549 13.89 -10.00 39.05
C THR A 549 15.35 -9.71 39.37
N GLN A 550 16.30 -10.18 38.55
CA GLN A 550 17.73 -10.03 38.77
C GLN A 550 18.29 -8.86 37.95
N GLN A 551 19.05 -7.96 38.60
CA GLN A 551 19.79 -6.92 37.90
C GLN A 551 20.76 -7.54 36.88
N VAL A 552 20.50 -7.31 35.59
CA VAL A 552 21.44 -7.63 34.51
C VAL A 552 22.67 -6.74 34.63
N ARG A 553 23.85 -7.37 34.68
CA ARG A 553 25.15 -6.70 34.76
C ARG A 553 26.00 -7.11 33.56
N VAL A 554 26.60 -6.12 32.89
CA VAL A 554 27.59 -6.33 31.84
C VAL A 554 28.92 -5.73 32.30
N ALA A 555 29.97 -6.55 32.33
CA ALA A 555 31.33 -6.07 32.52
C ALA A 555 31.86 -5.53 31.19
N VAL A 556 32.36 -4.29 31.21
CA VAL A 556 32.99 -3.60 30.08
C VAL A 556 34.47 -3.47 30.39
N THR A 557 35.31 -4.17 29.64
CA THR A 557 36.77 -4.16 29.82
C THR A 557 37.43 -3.46 28.65
N VAL A 558 38.11 -2.35 28.94
CA VAL A 558 38.90 -1.55 28.00
C VAL A 558 40.36 -1.94 28.13
N THR A 559 40.98 -2.40 27.04
CA THR A 559 42.39 -2.81 26.99
C THR A 559 43.21 -1.83 26.17
N TYR A 560 44.42 -1.52 26.64
CA TYR A 560 45.36 -0.67 25.90
C TYR A 560 46.28 -1.54 25.02
N ASP A 561 45.91 -1.65 23.75
CA ASP A 561 46.54 -2.54 22.76
C ASP A 561 47.95 -2.06 22.33
N GLY A 562 48.15 -0.74 22.23
CA GLY A 562 49.37 -0.17 21.67
C GLY A 562 49.17 1.23 21.07
N ILE A 563 50.01 1.62 20.10
CA ILE A 563 49.92 2.90 19.39
C ILE A 563 49.55 2.65 17.93
N CYS A 564 48.62 3.44 17.40
CA CYS A 564 48.18 3.38 16.01
C CYS A 564 49.32 3.81 15.06
N GLY A 565 49.73 2.91 14.16
CA GLY A 565 50.70 3.17 13.12
C GLY A 565 50.10 3.83 11.87
N PRO A 566 50.95 4.29 10.93
CA PRO A 566 50.52 5.00 9.72
C PRO A 566 49.79 4.10 8.71
N GLU A 567 49.93 2.77 8.82
CA GLU A 567 49.27 1.79 7.94
C GLU A 567 47.99 1.20 8.59
N GLY A 568 47.54 1.77 9.72
CA GLY A 568 46.43 1.24 10.52
C GLY A 568 46.81 0.05 11.41
N ASP A 569 48.09 -0.32 11.44
CA ASP A 569 48.65 -1.36 12.30
C ASP A 569 48.73 -0.90 13.77
N VAL A 570 48.64 -1.83 14.73
CA VAL A 570 48.86 -1.51 16.15
C VAL A 570 50.27 -1.89 16.54
N LYS A 571 51.09 -0.90 16.88
CA LYS A 571 52.48 -1.08 17.31
C LYS A 571 52.54 -1.17 18.82
N GLN A 572 53.45 -1.99 19.34
CA GLN A 572 53.65 -2.14 20.78
C GLN A 572 53.97 -0.79 21.44
N ALA A 573 53.18 -0.40 22.44
CA ALA A 573 53.43 0.81 23.21
C ALA A 573 54.56 0.60 24.23
N THR A 574 55.28 1.68 24.52
CA THR A 574 56.40 1.71 25.49
C THR A 574 56.13 2.61 26.70
N ARG A 575 55.00 3.32 26.71
CA ARG A 575 54.62 4.31 27.73
C ARG A 575 53.15 4.16 28.13
N PRO A 576 52.78 4.48 29.37
CA PRO A 576 51.39 4.50 29.81
C PRO A 576 50.57 5.61 29.13
N ILE A 577 49.25 5.50 29.25
CA ILE A 577 48.27 6.52 28.86
C ILE A 577 47.36 6.83 30.04
N THR A 578 46.83 8.05 30.08
CA THR A 578 45.69 8.42 30.92
C THR A 578 44.62 9.02 30.02
N PHE A 579 43.37 8.56 30.16
CA PHE A 579 42.28 8.93 29.27
C PHE A 579 40.95 9.02 30.01
N ARG A 580 40.01 9.80 29.45
CA ARG A 580 38.68 9.94 30.04
C ARG A 580 37.79 8.73 29.68
N SER A 581 37.56 7.86 30.65
CA SER A 581 36.77 6.63 30.51
C SER A 581 35.26 6.91 30.37
N TRP A 582 34.78 8.06 30.84
CA TRP A 582 33.40 8.52 30.66
C TRP A 582 32.96 8.54 29.19
N ALA A 583 33.88 8.88 28.28
CA ALA A 583 33.60 8.89 26.84
C ALA A 583 33.28 7.50 26.25
N ILE A 584 33.71 6.42 26.91
CA ILE A 584 33.39 5.04 26.52
C ILE A 584 32.11 4.58 27.22
N MET A 585 31.92 4.95 28.49
CA MET A 585 30.85 4.40 29.33
C MET A 585 29.51 5.13 29.22
N ALA A 586 29.50 6.42 28.86
CA ALA A 586 28.33 7.27 29.03
C ALA A 586 28.12 8.37 27.96
N LEU A 587 29.12 8.73 27.15
CA LEU A 587 28.92 9.67 26.03
C LEU A 587 28.52 8.95 24.74
N GLY A 588 27.35 9.32 24.20
CA GLY A 588 27.00 9.08 22.80
C GLY A 588 27.05 10.36 21.93
N ASP A 589 27.07 11.54 22.55
CA ASP A 589 26.45 12.75 21.98
C ASP A 589 27.17 13.40 20.78
N ASP A 590 28.43 13.03 20.51
CA ASP A 590 29.15 13.46 19.28
C ASP A 590 28.45 12.94 18.01
N ASP A 591 27.92 11.72 18.12
CA ASP A 591 27.37 10.93 17.03
C ASP A 591 26.49 9.84 17.65
N PRO A 592 25.33 10.20 18.24
CA PRO A 592 24.55 9.30 19.09
C PRO A 592 24.09 8.03 18.35
N TRP A 593 24.10 8.06 17.01
CA TRP A 593 23.79 6.94 16.12
C TRP A 593 24.95 5.96 15.90
N ARG A 594 26.21 6.38 16.12
CA ARG A 594 27.43 5.58 15.90
C ARG A 594 28.19 5.23 17.17
N ASP A 595 28.02 6.01 18.23
CA ASP A 595 28.76 5.86 19.50
C ASP A 595 27.88 5.35 20.65
N GLY A 596 28.54 4.94 21.74
CA GLY A 596 27.90 4.39 22.94
C GLY A 596 27.47 2.94 22.80
N PHE A 597 26.50 2.53 23.62
CA PHE A 597 25.97 1.17 23.65
C PHE A 597 24.58 1.08 23.01
N ARG A 598 24.17 -0.15 22.67
CA ARG A 598 22.79 -0.47 22.28
C ARG A 598 22.35 -1.83 22.79
N LEU A 599 21.07 -1.93 23.09
CA LEU A 599 20.38 -3.16 23.44
C LEU A 599 19.36 -3.49 22.34
N TYR A 600 19.38 -4.74 21.87
CA TYR A 600 18.44 -5.26 20.90
C TYR A 600 17.71 -6.47 21.49
N ARG A 601 16.42 -6.62 21.18
CA ARG A 601 15.60 -7.76 21.59
C ARG A 601 15.12 -8.56 20.37
N ARG A 602 15.07 -9.88 20.52
CA ARG A 602 14.28 -10.77 19.68
C ARG A 602 13.31 -11.57 20.55
N ARG A 603 12.03 -11.54 20.18
CA ARG A 603 10.94 -12.16 20.95
C ARG A 603 11.04 -13.68 20.92
N GLY A 604 10.83 -14.34 22.06
CA GLY A 604 10.91 -15.79 22.20
C GLY A 604 9.86 -16.56 21.38
N SER A 605 8.73 -15.90 21.07
CA SER A 605 7.68 -16.44 20.19
C SER A 605 8.04 -16.48 18.71
N ASP A 606 9.07 -15.74 18.28
CA ASP A 606 9.54 -15.71 16.90
C ASP A 606 11.08 -15.75 16.88
N VAL A 607 11.63 -16.96 16.98
CA VAL A 607 13.08 -17.21 17.04
C VAL A 607 13.79 -16.79 15.74
N ASP A 608 13.08 -16.80 14.62
CA ASP A 608 13.54 -16.23 13.34
C ASP A 608 12.96 -14.82 13.11
N GLY A 609 12.28 -14.20 14.07
CA GLY A 609 11.74 -12.83 13.99
C GLY A 609 12.81 -11.74 14.03
N PRO A 610 12.54 -10.51 13.53
CA PRO A 610 13.52 -9.42 13.48
C PRO A 610 14.07 -9.06 14.86
N TRP A 611 15.22 -8.39 14.87
CA TRP A 611 15.70 -7.72 16.08
C TRP A 611 15.02 -6.35 16.17
N GLU A 612 14.43 -6.07 17.31
CA GLU A 612 13.90 -4.77 17.72
C GLU A 612 15.02 -4.03 18.46
N GLU A 613 15.33 -2.78 18.11
CA GLU A 613 16.12 -1.92 19.02
C GLU A 613 15.27 -1.70 20.27
N CYS A 614 15.82 -2.00 21.45
CA CYS A 614 15.21 -1.54 22.69
C CYS A 614 15.51 -0.04 22.75
N GLU A 615 14.52 0.78 22.41
CA GLU A 615 14.53 2.18 22.81
C GLU A 615 14.84 2.22 24.32
N GLU A 616 15.72 3.14 24.74
CA GLU A 616 15.78 3.47 26.17
C GLU A 616 14.36 3.84 26.56
N CYS A 617 13.88 3.31 27.69
CA CYS A 617 12.54 3.63 28.16
C CYS A 617 12.45 5.13 28.40
N GLU A 618 11.98 5.88 27.40
CA GLU A 618 11.23 7.10 27.62
C GLU A 618 10.03 6.66 28.46
N GLU A 619 10.21 6.70 29.78
CA GLU A 619 9.11 6.68 30.72
C GLU A 619 8.25 7.91 30.36
N ASP A 620 7.20 7.66 29.56
CA ASP A 620 6.03 8.52 29.35
C ASP A 620 5.21 8.61 30.65
N ASP A 621 5.94 8.91 31.72
CA ASP A 621 5.44 9.51 32.92
C ASP A 621 5.25 10.98 32.58
N GLY A 622 4.02 11.48 32.70
CA GLY A 622 3.65 12.89 32.55
C GLY A 622 4.22 13.79 33.67
N GLY A 623 5.49 13.60 34.01
CA GLY A 623 6.30 14.34 34.94
C GLY A 623 7.53 14.82 34.21
N HIS A 624 7.40 15.95 33.49
CA HIS A 624 8.58 16.76 33.18
C HIS A 624 9.35 17.03 34.48
N GLU A 625 10.48 16.36 34.69
CA GLU A 625 11.62 17.00 35.32
C GLU A 625 12.04 18.15 34.40
N GLY A 626 11.29 19.25 34.47
CA GLY A 626 11.36 20.33 33.50
C GLY A 626 12.78 20.86 33.41
N PHE A 627 13.22 21.10 32.16
CA PHE A 627 14.54 21.62 31.77
C PHE A 627 15.37 22.07 32.98
N ARG A 628 16.20 21.16 33.52
CA ARG A 628 17.12 21.52 34.60
C ARG A 628 18.20 22.40 33.98
N ILE A 629 17.96 23.70 33.99
CA ILE A 629 18.93 24.72 33.56
C ILE A 629 20.04 24.72 34.62
N TYR A 630 21.09 23.97 34.34
CA TYR A 630 22.30 23.92 35.15
C TYR A 630 23.19 25.13 34.81
N ASP A 631 22.78 26.34 35.25
CA ASP A 631 23.51 27.60 35.10
C ASP A 631 24.67 27.73 36.13
N GLY A 632 25.48 26.67 36.26
CA GLY A 632 26.69 26.66 37.09
C GLY A 632 27.96 26.92 36.25
N PRO A 633 29.02 27.50 36.83
CA PRO A 633 30.31 27.58 36.16
C PRO A 633 30.94 26.20 36.02
N ASP A 634 31.77 26.04 35.00
CA ASP A 634 32.56 24.84 34.76
C ASP A 634 33.43 24.50 35.99
N ARG A 635 33.61 23.21 36.25
CA ARG A 635 34.24 22.67 37.45
C ARG A 635 35.63 22.12 37.12
N PRO A 636 36.68 22.59 37.81
CA PRO A 636 38.01 22.02 37.69
C PRO A 636 38.04 20.63 38.30
N VAL A 637 38.65 19.69 37.59
CA VAL A 637 38.77 18.28 37.98
C VAL A 637 40.22 17.82 37.79
N HIS A 638 40.80 17.25 38.85
CA HIS A 638 42.12 16.61 38.80
C HIS A 638 42.03 15.26 38.09
N VAL A 639 42.76 15.12 36.98
CA VAL A 639 42.74 13.94 36.10
C VAL A 639 43.13 12.66 36.86
N ALA A 640 44.18 12.73 37.69
CA ALA A 640 44.74 11.56 38.37
C ALA A 640 43.80 10.91 39.41
N SER A 641 42.83 11.65 39.96
CA SER A 641 42.02 11.21 41.11
C SER A 641 40.52 11.09 40.83
N HIS A 642 40.06 11.46 39.64
CA HIS A 642 38.63 11.51 39.32
C HIS A 642 38.16 10.23 38.62
N GLU A 643 37.01 9.68 39.05
CA GLU A 643 36.52 8.35 38.64
C GLU A 643 36.23 8.19 37.13
N HIS A 644 36.09 9.31 36.42
CA HIS A 644 35.88 9.37 34.96
C HIS A 644 37.18 9.30 34.14
N PHE A 645 38.34 9.12 34.78
CA PHE A 645 39.63 8.93 34.12
C PHE A 645 40.24 7.59 34.51
N ALA A 646 40.90 6.95 33.55
CA ALA A 646 41.61 5.69 33.73
C ALA A 646 43.04 5.83 33.22
N SER A 647 43.99 5.20 33.91
CA SER A 647 45.39 5.13 33.48
C SER A 647 45.76 3.69 33.21
N LEU A 648 46.42 3.41 32.08
CA LEU A 648 46.81 2.06 31.65
C LEU A 648 48.25 2.02 31.16
N ARG A 649 48.98 1.01 31.60
CA ARG A 649 50.27 0.59 31.02
C ARG A 649 50.02 -0.27 29.77
N PRO A 650 50.98 -0.38 28.83
CA PRO A 650 50.82 -1.21 27.63
C PRO A 650 50.39 -2.65 27.97
N GLY A 651 49.27 -3.11 27.40
CA GLY A 651 48.67 -4.42 27.66
C GLY A 651 47.85 -4.53 28.96
N GLU A 652 47.73 -3.46 29.74
CA GLU A 652 46.83 -3.39 30.90
C GLU A 652 45.37 -3.16 30.45
N SER A 653 44.43 -3.53 31.32
CA SER A 653 43.00 -3.34 31.09
C SER A 653 42.31 -2.74 32.30
N TRP A 654 41.36 -1.83 32.04
CA TRP A 654 40.44 -1.26 33.02
C TRP A 654 39.04 -1.84 32.82
N THR A 655 38.32 -2.14 33.89
CA THR A 655 37.00 -2.76 33.82
C THR A 655 35.99 -2.00 34.66
N ALA A 656 34.85 -1.68 34.04
CA ALA A 656 33.66 -1.14 34.69
C ALA A 656 32.48 -2.12 34.55
N THR A 657 31.41 -1.89 35.30
CA THR A 657 30.15 -2.66 35.19
C THR A 657 29.01 -1.70 34.86
N THR A 658 28.24 -2.02 33.83
CA THR A 658 26.97 -1.33 33.52
C THR A 658 25.77 -2.19 33.90
N HIS A 659 24.64 -1.53 34.22
CA HIS A 659 23.41 -2.13 34.70
C HIS A 659 22.28 -1.89 33.70
N LEU A 660 21.72 -2.96 33.13
CA LEU A 660 20.75 -2.82 32.02
C LEU A 660 19.28 -2.74 32.49
N GLN A 661 19.02 -2.59 33.79
CA GLN A 661 17.68 -2.78 34.34
C GLN A 661 16.64 -1.75 33.85
N SER A 662 17.06 -0.52 33.56
CA SER A 662 16.20 0.57 33.03
C SER A 662 15.94 0.46 31.53
N VAL A 663 16.85 -0.16 30.78
CA VAL A 663 16.77 -0.27 29.30
C VAL A 663 16.18 -1.60 28.82
N ILE A 664 15.92 -2.55 29.72
CA ILE A 664 15.20 -3.80 29.39
C ILE A 664 13.70 -3.49 29.33
N PRO A 665 13.01 -3.74 28.19
CA PRO A 665 11.60 -3.41 28.05
C PRO A 665 10.70 -4.09 29.09
N ALA A 666 9.71 -3.36 29.59
CA ALA A 666 8.79 -3.84 30.62
C ALA A 666 7.92 -5.04 30.17
N ASP A 667 7.69 -5.21 28.86
CA ASP A 667 6.98 -6.36 28.25
C ASP A 667 7.87 -7.58 27.97
N ALA A 668 9.18 -7.52 28.27
CA ALA A 668 10.10 -8.60 27.97
C ALA A 668 9.76 -9.89 28.78
N ALA A 669 9.74 -11.02 28.08
CA ALA A 669 9.12 -12.26 28.52
C ALA A 669 10.09 -13.47 28.53
N PRO A 670 9.81 -14.53 29.31
CA PRO A 670 10.61 -15.76 29.27
C PRO A 670 10.73 -16.35 27.87
N GLY A 671 11.96 -16.59 27.43
CA GLY A 671 12.29 -17.03 26.06
C GLY A 671 12.86 -15.92 25.17
N ASP A 672 12.60 -14.64 25.48
CA ASP A 672 13.21 -13.52 24.77
C ASP A 672 14.75 -13.56 24.87
N VAL A 673 15.42 -13.21 23.77
CA VAL A 673 16.87 -13.10 23.70
C VAL A 673 17.22 -11.64 23.47
N LEU A 674 18.08 -11.10 24.33
CA LEU A 674 18.60 -9.75 24.22
C LEU A 674 20.08 -9.79 23.85
N SER A 675 20.51 -8.80 23.07
CA SER A 675 21.88 -8.66 22.58
C SER A 675 22.35 -7.23 22.87
N TYR A 676 23.41 -7.09 23.66
CA TYR A 676 23.95 -5.80 24.10
C TYR A 676 25.35 -5.58 23.53
N GLY A 677 25.58 -4.46 22.84
CA GLY A 677 26.82 -4.19 22.13
C GLY A 677 27.30 -2.74 22.25
N PHE A 678 28.60 -2.54 22.07
CA PHE A 678 29.26 -1.23 22.09
C PHE A 678 29.57 -0.80 20.65
N ARG A 679 28.91 0.24 20.16
CA ARG A 679 29.05 0.71 18.76
C ARG A 679 30.36 1.47 18.53
N GLY A 680 30.97 2.03 19.57
CA GLY A 680 32.23 2.78 19.48
C GLY A 680 32.21 4.01 20.37
N ALA A 681 33.34 4.70 20.43
CA ALA A 681 33.43 6.00 21.06
C ALA A 681 34.56 6.86 20.46
N VAL A 682 34.46 8.16 20.68
CA VAL A 682 35.56 9.11 20.56
C VAL A 682 35.93 9.54 21.97
N VAL A 683 37.17 9.32 22.39
CA VAL A 683 37.62 9.85 23.68
C VAL A 683 37.92 11.34 23.52
N ASP A 684 37.23 12.16 24.32
CA ASP A 684 37.29 13.63 24.33
C ASP A 684 38.60 14.16 24.92
N TRP A 685 39.18 13.46 25.91
CA TRP A 685 40.46 13.82 26.50
C TRP A 685 41.36 12.61 26.80
N TRP A 686 42.63 12.70 26.42
CA TRP A 686 43.66 11.70 26.73
C TRP A 686 45.07 12.29 26.64
N ASP A 687 46.03 11.75 27.40
CA ASP A 687 47.45 12.09 27.26
C ASP A 687 48.39 10.90 27.54
N TRP A 688 49.68 11.09 27.22
CA TRP A 688 50.77 10.17 27.52
C TRP A 688 51.29 10.35 28.94
N GLY A 689 50.98 9.40 29.81
CA GLY A 689 51.41 9.41 31.20
C GLY A 689 50.64 8.38 32.01
N SER A 690 51.05 8.20 33.24
CA SER A 690 50.27 7.52 34.27
C SER A 690 49.54 8.54 35.14
N ALA A 691 48.66 8.10 36.04
CA ALA A 691 48.03 8.97 37.02
C ALA A 691 49.05 9.77 37.85
N GLU A 692 50.25 9.23 38.12
CA GLU A 692 51.32 9.93 38.83
C GLU A 692 51.90 11.09 38.00
N ASP A 693 52.06 10.90 36.68
CA ASP A 693 52.53 11.95 35.76
C ASP A 693 51.50 13.08 35.59
N HIS A 694 50.22 12.78 35.81
CA HIS A 694 49.07 13.70 35.69
C HIS A 694 48.50 14.18 37.05
N ALA A 695 49.24 14.04 38.15
CA ALA A 695 48.77 14.41 39.50
C ALA A 695 48.30 15.88 39.60
N GLU A 696 49.05 16.79 38.97
CA GLU A 696 48.75 18.23 38.93
C GLU A 696 47.95 18.64 37.67
N THR A 697 47.58 17.70 36.80
CA THR A 697 46.79 17.99 35.59
C THR A 697 45.33 18.22 35.97
N VAL A 698 44.84 19.41 35.68
CA VAL A 698 43.44 19.82 35.88
C VAL A 698 42.80 20.09 34.52
N VAL A 699 41.58 19.57 34.33
CA VAL A 699 40.71 19.89 33.19
C VAL A 699 39.40 20.47 33.68
N MET A 700 38.75 21.28 32.85
CA MET A 700 37.42 21.81 33.15
C MET A 700 36.34 20.91 32.55
N LEU A 701 35.38 20.52 33.38
CA LEU A 701 34.14 19.85 32.97
C LEU A 701 32.95 20.79 33.18
N PRO A 702 31.83 20.66 32.44
CA PRO A 702 30.64 21.47 32.69
C PRO A 702 30.10 21.23 34.10
N CYS A 703 29.25 22.13 34.60
CA CYS A 703 28.91 22.14 36.02
C CYS A 703 28.19 20.88 36.54
N TRP A 704 27.53 20.13 35.66
CA TRP A 704 26.92 18.82 35.94
C TRP A 704 27.88 17.62 35.76
N ILE A 705 29.13 17.84 35.34
CA ILE A 705 30.26 16.88 35.17
C ILE A 705 30.05 15.81 34.08
N ALA A 706 28.81 15.39 33.85
CA ALA A 706 28.41 14.33 32.93
C ALA A 706 28.31 14.79 31.45
N ASP A 707 29.29 15.55 30.97
CA ASP A 707 29.50 15.93 29.56
C ASP A 707 31.00 16.27 29.34
N ARG A 708 31.42 16.59 28.12
CA ARG A 708 32.80 16.71 27.59
C ARG A 708 33.74 17.63 28.36
N VAL A 709 35.04 17.44 28.19
CA VAL A 709 36.05 18.42 28.62
C VAL A 709 35.83 19.72 27.82
N VAL A 710 35.59 20.82 28.54
CA VAL A 710 35.36 22.15 27.95
C VAL A 710 36.63 23.00 27.92
N ASP A 711 37.62 22.69 28.77
CA ASP A 711 38.96 23.26 28.69
C ASP A 711 40.00 22.20 29.12
N PRO A 712 40.93 21.78 28.25
CA PRO A 712 41.10 22.19 26.85
C PRO A 712 40.09 21.51 25.91
N ALA A 713 39.25 22.30 25.24
CA ALA A 713 38.17 21.81 24.35
C ALA A 713 38.66 21.00 23.13
N ASP A 714 39.89 21.21 22.69
CA ASP A 714 40.50 20.57 21.52
C ASP A 714 41.48 19.44 21.88
N ASN A 715 41.48 19.00 23.15
CA ASN A 715 42.46 18.07 23.71
C ASN A 715 43.92 18.51 23.48
N GLU A 716 44.18 19.82 23.43
CA GLU A 716 45.46 20.48 23.13
C GLU A 716 46.06 20.05 21.78
N GLY A 717 45.19 19.78 20.79
CA GLY A 717 45.59 19.37 19.44
C GLY A 717 46.12 17.94 19.32
N ARG A 718 45.96 17.09 20.35
CA ARG A 718 46.34 15.67 20.29
C ARG A 718 45.50 14.90 19.26
N PRO A 719 46.05 13.83 18.62
CA PRO A 719 45.29 12.97 17.72
C PRO A 719 43.98 12.45 18.32
N ARG A 720 42.89 12.48 17.54
CA ARG A 720 41.59 11.92 17.94
C ARG A 720 41.72 10.43 18.25
N LEU A 721 41.42 10.04 19.49
CA LEU A 721 41.45 8.64 19.93
C LEU A 721 40.08 8.02 19.65
N VAL A 722 40.03 7.15 18.65
CA VAL A 722 38.83 6.40 18.27
C VAL A 722 38.87 5.00 18.87
N VAL A 723 37.86 4.68 19.69
CA VAL A 723 37.64 3.36 20.24
C VAL A 723 36.65 2.62 19.32
N PRO A 724 37.09 1.54 18.65
CA PRO A 724 36.22 0.79 17.76
C PRO A 724 35.20 -0.04 18.54
N ARG A 725 34.16 -0.47 17.83
CA ARG A 725 33.10 -1.35 18.33
C ARG A 725 33.61 -2.61 19.03
N ALA A 726 32.84 -3.10 20.00
CA ALA A 726 32.94 -4.47 20.50
C ALA A 726 31.88 -5.37 19.85
N GLY A 727 32.12 -6.68 19.78
CA GLY A 727 31.06 -7.65 19.46
C GLY A 727 30.01 -7.68 20.56
N PRO A 728 28.71 -7.89 20.24
CA PRO A 728 27.66 -7.92 21.24
C PRO A 728 27.72 -9.18 22.12
N VAL A 729 27.16 -9.08 23.32
CA VAL A 729 26.91 -10.21 24.23
C VAL A 729 25.42 -10.50 24.35
N ASP A 730 25.06 -11.78 24.34
CA ASP A 730 23.68 -12.24 24.38
C ASP A 730 23.30 -12.77 25.77
N PHE A 731 22.07 -12.50 26.20
CA PHE A 731 21.45 -13.13 27.36
C PHE A 731 19.97 -13.45 27.10
N ARG A 732 19.50 -14.58 27.64
CA ARG A 732 18.09 -15.00 27.56
C ARG A 732 17.34 -14.70 28.85
N ILE A 733 16.13 -14.18 28.74
CA ILE A 733 15.21 -14.06 29.89
C ILE A 733 14.63 -15.44 30.21
N VAL A 734 14.76 -15.85 31.47
CA VAL A 734 14.15 -17.06 32.02
C VAL A 734 13.10 -16.70 33.08
N GLY A 735 12.13 -17.60 33.26
CA GLY A 735 11.01 -17.43 34.21
C GLY A 735 11.43 -17.63 35.67
#